data_AF-A0A5M3ZE64-F1
#
_entry.id   AF-A0A5M3ZE64-F1
#
_cell.length_a   1.000
_cell.length_b   1.000
_cell.length_c   1.000
_cell.angle_alpha   90.00
_cell.angle_beta   90.00
_cell.angle_gamma   90.00
#
_symmetry.space_group_name_H-M   'P 1'
#
loop_
_entity.id
_entity.type
_entity.pdbx_description
1 polymer ?
#
loop_
_entity_poly.entity_id
_entity_poly.type
_entity_poly.pdbx_seq_one_letter_code
_entity_poly.pdbx_strand_id
1 'polypeptide(L)'
;MDHGWWIELDKTYRERIEQRKGLRRQYGHLVMDGLPGSEFACRELMEMVVQFLCARYPHYFSCDGTTLHNNILGTTQNITTSRPLDVLFDHVSEDFAIMIRDSQTGEYFFRAGIICASMGWTLGDKLGLGLDQIHEPVPDYQERMGYFAKMPTDKPIQRGAWSIEVGKTLLLPKDHPEILKKPRQDPNLSLEDCYLRVDWQTLRRLPLSGAVVFNFKAHFTPVVEFRDEPGIPRLLLKIFKDSKRSLLEYKKTWPVEHVVVPHLEQWAEEQDNGGLVDRESEVSTLEDSLYFPGWEAKWRRQQGFEHPGVQGTRSKRQYRAVILNGAAGDNGDRDFHEEGGCNGVCRAADMDGLEASRKSDVIWDKEQYPIEPLDGFDVTASEPPRFRPFKPKYHLTMGIETLDPNDLVLFDKTYPDRLSLRQSLLDQYPKEIVGIRDPLDGRTQLAVRELYSFLFGLYLPSRYPTIFETYYDRQSSTTKVRNIVTQKTFPAIIEKGELLHTGLANVAENVDEDFFILLPHDKSNPTGGYYRLEAYSACFPSGFKPQEKLGKSLAGIHGPVPGYKEKLQKSMDRFFSRLEAGKCVKRVNWSITVDEELYSNFDKSTPAMEGKLENLALEDLDLNKTFLRCERQTLHRLPTSGAIIFAFHTYLYPIEEIKAEGSGELLALAIDGLERGSVPEMFKYKNGEKWANAVREFLRK
;
A
#
# COMPACT_ATOMS: atom_id res chain seq x y z
N MET A 1 0.11 8.09 2.11
CA MET A 1 0.87 9.36 2.01
C MET A 1 1.46 9.63 3.38
N ASP A 2 2.73 10.01 3.46
CA ASP A 2 3.30 10.58 4.69
C ASP A 2 2.87 12.05 4.78
N HIS A 3 2.35 12.47 5.95
CA HIS A 3 1.90 13.83 6.20
C HIS A 3 3.01 14.87 6.01
N GLY A 4 4.30 14.49 6.14
CA GLY A 4 5.46 15.34 5.90
C GLY A 4 5.62 15.88 4.47
N TRP A 5 4.79 15.45 3.51
CA TRP A 5 4.89 15.80 2.08
C TRP A 5 3.63 16.52 1.55
N TRP A 6 2.93 17.30 2.39
CA TRP A 6 1.71 17.99 1.95
C TRP A 6 1.95 19.20 1.05
N ILE A 7 2.88 20.09 1.43
CA ILE A 7 3.24 21.31 0.68
C ILE A 7 4.75 21.34 0.51
N GLU A 8 5.22 21.46 -0.73
CA GLU A 8 6.64 21.26 -1.05
C GLU A 8 7.32 22.55 -1.52
N LEU A 9 8.41 22.92 -0.86
CA LEU A 9 9.26 24.05 -1.26
C LEU A 9 10.41 23.58 -2.16
N ASP A 10 10.76 24.39 -3.16
CA ASP A 10 11.88 24.14 -4.07
C ASP A 10 12.60 25.44 -4.45
N LYS A 11 13.72 25.32 -5.18
CA LYS A 11 14.58 26.46 -5.58
C LYS A 11 13.90 27.55 -6.41
N THR A 12 12.77 27.25 -7.06
CA THR A 12 11.98 28.23 -7.83
C THR A 12 10.99 29.02 -6.97
N TYR A 13 10.83 28.71 -5.68
CA TYR A 13 9.78 29.29 -4.82
C TYR A 13 9.67 30.83 -4.91
N ARG A 14 10.78 31.57 -4.81
CA ARG A 14 10.77 33.05 -4.89
C ARG A 14 10.34 33.55 -6.28
N GLU A 15 10.81 32.90 -7.35
CA GLU A 15 10.42 33.18 -8.74
C GLU A 15 8.92 32.91 -8.95
N ARG A 16 8.45 31.76 -8.44
CA ARG A 16 7.08 31.28 -8.60
C ARG A 16 6.08 32.15 -7.85
N ILE A 17 6.41 32.64 -6.65
CA ILE A 17 5.59 33.60 -5.91
C ILE A 17 5.44 34.91 -6.71
N GLU A 18 6.51 35.47 -7.29
CA GLU A 18 6.39 36.72 -8.06
C GLU A 18 5.67 36.51 -9.40
N GLN A 19 5.84 35.35 -10.06
CA GLN A 19 5.02 34.97 -11.23
C GLN A 19 3.53 34.94 -10.90
N ARG A 20 3.14 34.33 -9.77
CA ARG A 20 1.76 34.30 -9.26
C ARG A 20 1.24 35.72 -8.99
N LYS A 21 2.05 36.60 -8.38
CA LYS A 21 1.72 38.03 -8.20
C LYS A 21 1.56 38.75 -9.53
N GLY A 22 2.35 38.44 -10.55
CA GLY A 22 2.15 38.87 -11.93
C GLY A 22 0.78 38.49 -12.49
N LEU A 23 0.42 37.20 -12.42
CA LEU A 23 -0.87 36.69 -12.88
C LEU A 23 -2.05 37.34 -12.13
N ARG A 24 -1.95 37.56 -10.82
CA ARG A 24 -2.97 38.26 -10.03
C ARG A 24 -3.11 39.74 -10.42
N ARG A 25 -2.02 40.43 -10.75
CA ARG A 25 -2.07 41.80 -11.29
C ARG A 25 -2.73 41.86 -12.67
N GLN A 26 -2.56 40.83 -13.51
CA GLN A 26 -3.11 40.76 -14.86
C GLN A 26 -4.58 40.34 -14.90
N TYR A 27 -4.97 39.32 -14.13
CA TYR A 27 -6.27 38.64 -14.26
C TYR A 27 -7.22 38.87 -13.06
N GLY A 28 -6.75 39.49 -11.98
CA GLY A 28 -7.60 39.85 -10.84
C GLY A 28 -8.35 38.64 -10.26
N HIS A 29 -9.66 38.79 -10.06
CA HIS A 29 -10.55 37.79 -9.47
C HIS A 29 -10.50 36.42 -10.18
N LEU A 30 -10.23 36.39 -11.50
CA LEU A 30 -10.15 35.16 -12.29
C LEU A 30 -9.07 34.17 -11.84
N VAL A 31 -8.14 34.55 -10.94
CA VAL A 31 -7.12 33.66 -10.37
C VAL A 31 -7.17 33.49 -8.85
N MET A 32 -7.98 34.28 -8.12
CA MET A 32 -8.17 34.11 -6.67
C MET A 32 -9.45 34.81 -6.19
N ASP A 33 -10.40 34.06 -5.66
CA ASP A 33 -11.69 34.58 -5.19
C ASP A 33 -12.41 33.60 -4.26
N GLY A 34 -13.47 34.06 -3.60
CA GLY A 34 -14.32 33.25 -2.72
C GLY A 34 -15.76 33.74 -2.68
N LEU A 35 -16.70 32.82 -2.91
CA LEU A 35 -18.13 33.06 -2.77
C LEU A 35 -18.52 33.13 -1.28
N PRO A 36 -19.59 33.89 -0.93
CA PRO A 36 -20.10 33.94 0.44
C PRO A 36 -20.36 32.55 1.04
N GLY A 37 -20.04 32.38 2.32
CA GLY A 37 -20.12 31.11 3.04
C GLY A 37 -18.89 30.21 2.89
N SER A 38 -17.81 30.69 2.24
CA SER A 38 -16.53 29.98 2.14
C SER A 38 -15.49 30.38 3.20
N GLU A 39 -15.78 31.42 3.99
CA GLU A 39 -14.81 32.15 4.81
C GLU A 39 -14.18 31.25 5.88
N PHE A 40 -15.00 30.39 6.52
CA PHE A 40 -14.54 29.45 7.53
C PHE A 40 -13.60 28.36 6.96
N ALA A 41 -13.94 27.78 5.81
CA ALA A 41 -13.08 26.79 5.14
C ALA A 41 -11.78 27.41 4.62
N CYS A 42 -11.82 28.66 4.14
CA CYS A 42 -10.62 29.42 3.77
C CYS A 42 -9.74 29.70 5.00
N ARG A 43 -10.33 30.07 6.14
CA ARG A 43 -9.64 30.34 7.40
C ARG A 43 -8.96 29.09 7.95
N GLU A 44 -9.68 27.99 8.02
CA GLU A 44 -9.17 26.69 8.46
C GLU A 44 -7.99 26.23 7.58
N LEU A 45 -8.14 26.28 6.26
CA LEU A 45 -7.05 25.92 5.34
C LEU A 45 -5.81 26.77 5.58
N MET A 46 -5.96 28.10 5.73
CA MET A 46 -4.85 29.00 6.01
C MET A 46 -4.13 28.63 7.32
N GLU A 47 -4.87 28.39 8.41
CA GLU A 47 -4.27 28.03 9.70
C GLU A 47 -3.56 26.67 9.66
N MET A 48 -4.15 25.66 9.01
CA MET A 48 -3.51 24.36 8.81
C MET A 48 -2.22 24.47 7.97
N VAL A 49 -2.22 25.31 6.93
CA VAL A 49 -1.04 25.53 6.08
C VAL A 49 0.05 26.30 6.81
N VAL A 50 -0.30 27.33 7.60
CA VAL A 50 0.64 28.07 8.45
C VAL A 50 1.30 27.14 9.47
N GLN A 51 0.52 26.31 10.16
CA GLN A 51 1.03 25.30 11.10
C GLN A 51 1.97 24.31 10.40
N PHE A 52 1.57 23.79 9.24
CA PHE A 52 2.40 22.87 8.46
C PHE A 52 3.73 23.51 8.03
N LEU A 53 3.72 24.73 7.49
CA LEU A 53 4.94 25.42 7.05
C LEU A 53 5.90 25.68 8.21
N CYS A 54 5.40 26.14 9.36
CA CYS A 54 6.23 26.40 10.55
C CYS A 54 6.81 25.09 11.13
N ALA A 55 6.05 24.00 11.15
CA ALA A 55 6.52 22.70 11.63
C ALA A 55 7.49 22.01 10.66
N ARG A 56 7.23 22.09 9.34
CA ARG A 56 7.99 21.39 8.30
C ARG A 56 9.27 22.12 7.88
N TYR A 57 9.26 23.45 7.97
CA TYR A 57 10.31 24.34 7.49
C TYR A 57 10.65 25.48 8.50
N PRO A 58 10.96 25.17 9.78
CA PRO A 58 11.11 26.17 10.85
C PRO A 58 12.22 27.21 10.64
N HIS A 59 13.22 26.92 9.81
CA HIS A 59 14.25 27.91 9.44
C HIS A 59 13.71 29.00 8.49
N TYR A 60 12.64 28.70 7.76
CA TYR A 60 12.07 29.53 6.71
C TYR A 60 10.74 30.18 7.11
N PHE A 61 9.97 29.52 7.97
CA PHE A 61 8.65 29.97 8.42
C PHE A 61 8.52 29.85 9.94
N SER A 62 7.99 30.89 10.57
CA SER A 62 7.59 30.89 11.97
C SER A 62 6.35 31.75 12.17
N CYS A 63 5.60 31.55 13.25
CA CYS A 63 4.41 32.32 13.57
C CYS A 63 4.36 32.65 15.05
N ASP A 64 4.12 33.92 15.41
CA ASP A 64 3.98 34.37 16.81
C ASP A 64 2.56 34.13 17.40
N GLY A 65 1.69 33.45 16.64
CA GLY A 65 0.26 33.27 16.91
C GLY A 65 -0.63 34.32 16.23
N THR A 66 -0.06 35.45 15.79
CA THR A 66 -0.77 36.53 15.09
C THR A 66 -0.10 36.95 13.77
N THR A 67 1.22 36.78 13.65
CA THR A 67 2.05 37.19 12.53
C THR A 67 2.81 35.98 11.99
N LEU A 68 2.64 35.70 10.70
CA LEU A 68 3.48 34.78 9.95
C LEU A 68 4.75 35.51 9.49
N HIS A 69 5.91 34.90 9.70
CA HIS A 69 7.21 35.36 9.23
C HIS A 69 7.70 34.42 8.12
N ASN A 70 8.17 34.98 7.02
CA ASN A 70 8.70 34.24 5.87
C ASN A 70 10.11 34.73 5.54
N ASN A 71 11.10 33.97 6.01
CA ASN A 71 12.51 34.31 5.89
C ASN A 71 13.05 34.11 4.46
N ILE A 72 12.39 33.29 3.63
CA ILE A 72 12.79 33.10 2.22
C ILE A 72 12.52 34.37 1.41
N LEU A 73 11.38 35.02 1.64
CA LEU A 73 10.99 36.26 0.97
C LEU A 73 11.52 37.52 1.67
N GLY A 74 11.64 37.47 3.00
CA GLY A 74 11.91 38.64 3.84
C GLY A 74 10.63 39.41 4.20
N THR A 75 9.51 38.71 4.36
CA THR A 75 8.17 39.31 4.55
C THR A 75 7.47 38.81 5.82
N THR A 76 6.54 39.60 6.32
CA THR A 76 5.70 39.29 7.48
C THR A 76 4.25 39.66 7.21
N GLN A 77 3.28 38.85 7.64
CA GLN A 77 1.86 39.09 7.41
C GLN A 77 1.03 38.70 8.64
N ASN A 78 0.16 39.61 9.10
CA ASN A 78 -0.74 39.31 10.22
C ASN A 78 -1.88 38.38 9.75
N ILE A 79 -1.94 37.17 10.29
CA ILE A 79 -2.89 36.13 9.89
C ILE A 79 -4.27 36.27 10.54
N THR A 80 -4.41 37.13 11.55
CA THR A 80 -5.72 37.39 12.18
C THR A 80 -6.52 38.45 11.43
N THR A 81 -5.85 39.46 10.86
CA THR A 81 -6.48 40.57 10.11
C THR A 81 -6.44 40.43 8.59
N SER A 82 -5.50 39.66 8.02
CA SER A 82 -5.45 39.41 6.58
C SER A 82 -6.55 38.44 6.14
N ARG A 83 -7.03 38.55 4.89
CA ARG A 83 -7.97 37.56 4.34
C ARG A 83 -7.22 36.22 4.15
N PRO A 84 -7.81 35.06 4.51
CA PRO A 84 -7.07 33.80 4.51
C PRO A 84 -6.46 33.40 3.16
N LEU A 85 -7.15 33.69 2.05
CA LEU A 85 -6.63 33.43 0.69
C LEU A 85 -5.43 34.34 0.35
N ASP A 86 -5.38 35.58 0.82
CA ASP A 86 -4.23 36.46 0.57
C ASP A 86 -2.97 35.91 1.26
N VAL A 87 -3.09 35.40 2.49
CA VAL A 87 -1.99 34.75 3.24
C VAL A 87 -1.45 33.51 2.51
N LEU A 88 -2.36 32.65 2.03
CA LEU A 88 -2.01 31.48 1.22
C LEU A 88 -1.32 31.90 -0.10
N PHE A 89 -1.82 32.93 -0.75
CA PHE A 89 -1.30 33.41 -2.04
C PHE A 89 0.07 34.09 -1.93
N ASP A 90 0.27 34.92 -0.92
CA ASP A 90 1.52 35.68 -0.70
C ASP A 90 2.70 34.78 -0.29
N HIS A 91 2.41 33.62 0.32
CA HIS A 91 3.42 32.76 0.95
C HIS A 91 3.47 31.31 0.43
N VAL A 92 2.54 30.85 -0.43
CA VAL A 92 2.55 29.46 -0.94
C VAL A 92 2.56 29.43 -2.47
N SER A 93 3.46 28.62 -3.04
CA SER A 93 3.64 28.47 -4.49
C SER A 93 2.57 27.59 -5.17
N GLU A 94 1.63 27.03 -4.40
CA GLU A 94 0.64 26.05 -4.84
C GLU A 94 -0.73 26.68 -5.05
N ASP A 95 -1.47 26.13 -6.00
CA ASP A 95 -2.89 26.41 -6.20
C ASP A 95 -3.74 25.65 -5.19
N PHE A 96 -4.93 26.18 -4.89
CA PHE A 96 -5.89 25.61 -3.94
C PHE A 96 -7.31 25.76 -4.50
N ALA A 97 -8.02 24.66 -4.68
CA ALA A 97 -9.46 24.64 -4.93
C ALA A 97 -10.21 24.13 -3.70
N ILE A 98 -11.14 24.93 -3.16
CA ILE A 98 -11.92 24.62 -1.96
C ILE A 98 -13.34 24.23 -2.38
N MET A 99 -13.63 22.93 -2.28
CA MET A 99 -14.92 22.33 -2.57
C MET A 99 -15.71 22.19 -1.29
N ILE A 100 -16.84 22.90 -1.15
CA ILE A 100 -17.68 22.87 0.04
C ILE A 100 -18.94 22.07 -0.27
N ARG A 101 -19.39 21.27 0.70
CA ARG A 101 -20.59 20.45 0.58
C ARG A 101 -21.83 21.31 0.77
N ASP A 102 -22.79 21.23 -0.14
CA ASP A 102 -24.13 21.80 0.08
C ASP A 102 -24.89 20.96 1.13
N SER A 103 -25.63 21.63 2.03
CA SER A 103 -26.33 20.97 3.13
C SER A 103 -27.69 20.37 2.75
N GLN A 104 -28.24 20.74 1.59
CA GLN A 104 -29.55 20.32 1.10
C GLN A 104 -29.42 19.19 0.06
N THR A 105 -28.59 19.38 -0.98
CA THR A 105 -28.35 18.35 -2.00
C THR A 105 -27.29 17.34 -1.57
N GLY A 106 -26.34 17.76 -0.72
CA GLY A 106 -25.23 16.93 -0.27
C GLY A 106 -24.07 16.82 -1.26
N GLU A 107 -24.15 17.52 -2.39
CA GLU A 107 -23.13 17.61 -3.45
C GLU A 107 -21.99 18.56 -3.06
N TYR A 108 -20.91 18.61 -3.84
CA TYR A 108 -19.76 19.49 -3.60
C TYR A 108 -19.59 20.53 -4.70
N PHE A 109 -19.53 21.81 -4.31
CA PHE A 109 -19.39 22.96 -5.21
C PHE A 109 -18.07 23.69 -4.98
N PHE A 110 -17.47 24.23 -6.05
CA PHE A 110 -16.23 25.00 -5.98
C PHE A 110 -16.52 26.40 -5.42
N ARG A 111 -16.29 26.64 -4.12
CA ARG A 111 -16.73 27.89 -3.46
C ARG A 111 -15.64 28.94 -3.29
N ALA A 112 -14.37 28.57 -3.25
CA ALA A 112 -13.26 29.52 -3.14
C ALA A 112 -11.95 28.89 -3.60
N GLY A 113 -10.96 29.71 -3.97
CA GLY A 113 -9.65 29.18 -4.31
C GLY A 113 -8.62 30.20 -4.82
N ILE A 114 -7.47 29.64 -5.19
CA ILE A 114 -6.32 30.27 -5.83
C ILE A 114 -5.95 29.37 -7.01
N ILE A 115 -6.14 29.83 -8.23
CA ILE A 115 -5.81 29.09 -9.46
C ILE A 115 -4.92 29.97 -10.33
N CYS A 116 -3.61 29.77 -10.23
CA CYS A 116 -2.58 30.45 -11.00
C CYS A 116 -1.87 29.53 -12.00
N ALA A 117 -2.21 28.24 -12.05
CA ALA A 117 -1.54 27.23 -12.85
C ALA A 117 -2.54 26.35 -13.64
N SER A 118 -3.37 26.94 -14.51
CA SER A 118 -4.36 26.20 -15.32
C SER A 118 -4.25 26.46 -16.83
N MET A 119 -4.40 25.40 -17.63
CA MET A 119 -4.33 25.49 -19.10
C MET A 119 -5.73 25.40 -19.72
N GLY A 120 -6.16 26.47 -20.40
CA GLY A 120 -7.45 26.58 -21.07
C GLY A 120 -8.64 26.92 -20.17
N TRP A 121 -8.42 27.32 -18.92
CA TRP A 121 -9.47 27.76 -17.97
C TRP A 121 -8.87 28.59 -16.82
N THR A 122 -9.73 29.30 -16.08
CA THR A 122 -9.40 30.17 -14.93
C THR A 122 -10.30 29.84 -13.73
N LEU A 123 -10.01 30.35 -12.52
CA LEU A 123 -10.91 30.20 -11.37
C LEU A 123 -12.33 30.71 -11.69
N GLY A 124 -12.41 31.88 -12.33
CA GLY A 124 -13.69 32.51 -12.68
C GLY A 124 -14.55 31.70 -13.65
N ASP A 125 -13.95 30.79 -14.43
CA ASP A 125 -14.69 29.87 -15.32
C ASP A 125 -15.38 28.73 -14.56
N LYS A 126 -14.99 28.47 -13.30
CA LYS A 126 -15.38 27.27 -12.54
C LYS A 126 -15.92 27.55 -11.14
N LEU A 127 -15.81 28.78 -10.66
CA LEU A 127 -16.31 29.19 -9.35
C LEU A 127 -17.84 29.08 -9.30
N GLY A 128 -18.36 28.42 -8.27
CA GLY A 128 -19.78 28.14 -8.06
C GLY A 128 -20.30 26.85 -8.70
N LEU A 129 -19.51 26.17 -9.54
CA LEU A 129 -19.93 24.96 -10.26
C LEU A 129 -19.76 23.67 -9.42
N GLY A 130 -20.56 22.65 -9.79
CA GLY A 130 -20.51 21.29 -9.23
C GLY A 130 -19.31 20.46 -9.71
N LEU A 131 -19.05 19.34 -9.04
CA LEU A 131 -17.91 18.44 -9.32
C LEU A 131 -17.95 17.82 -10.74
N ASP A 132 -19.15 17.59 -11.27
CA ASP A 132 -19.45 17.17 -12.64
C ASP A 132 -19.12 18.29 -13.64
N GLN A 133 -19.70 19.48 -13.43
CA GLN A 133 -19.60 20.66 -14.30
C GLN A 133 -18.14 21.11 -14.47
N ILE A 134 -17.34 21.11 -13.41
CA ILE A 134 -15.91 21.47 -13.50
C ILE A 134 -15.07 20.46 -14.30
N HIS A 135 -15.60 19.26 -14.59
CA HIS A 135 -14.96 18.19 -15.36
C HIS A 135 -15.63 17.88 -16.71
N GLU A 136 -16.75 18.53 -17.07
CA GLU A 136 -17.46 18.33 -18.35
C GLU A 136 -16.53 18.28 -19.60
N PRO A 137 -15.47 19.13 -19.73
CA PRO A 137 -14.58 19.08 -20.89
C PRO A 137 -13.62 17.87 -20.97
N VAL A 138 -13.64 16.96 -19.98
CA VAL A 138 -12.67 15.86 -19.86
C VAL A 138 -13.20 14.57 -20.51
N PRO A 139 -12.55 14.05 -21.57
CA PRO A 139 -12.98 12.81 -22.21
C PRO A 139 -12.97 11.60 -21.26
N ASP A 140 -13.95 10.70 -21.43
CA ASP A 140 -14.17 9.50 -20.61
C ASP A 140 -14.35 9.77 -19.09
N TYR A 141 -14.61 11.01 -18.66
CA TYR A 141 -14.86 11.29 -17.24
C TYR A 141 -16.15 10.61 -16.77
N GLN A 142 -16.04 9.85 -15.67
CA GLN A 142 -17.16 9.28 -14.94
C GLN A 142 -17.13 9.84 -13.52
N GLU A 143 -18.26 10.41 -13.11
CA GLU A 143 -18.42 11.07 -11.82
C GLU A 143 -18.15 10.14 -10.63
N ARG A 144 -17.60 10.68 -9.54
CA ARG A 144 -17.29 9.94 -8.30
C ARG A 144 -17.68 10.69 -7.03
N MET A 145 -18.83 11.38 -7.00
CA MET A 145 -19.32 12.13 -5.81
C MET A 145 -19.23 11.33 -4.49
N GLY A 146 -19.55 10.04 -4.51
CA GLY A 146 -19.46 9.15 -3.35
C GLY A 146 -18.06 8.99 -2.75
N TYR A 147 -16.99 9.41 -3.45
CA TYR A 147 -15.63 9.47 -2.94
C TYR A 147 -15.42 10.68 -2.02
N PHE A 148 -15.84 11.88 -2.45
CA PHE A 148 -15.71 13.12 -1.67
C PHE A 148 -16.50 13.02 -0.35
N ALA A 149 -17.70 12.45 -0.40
CA ALA A 149 -18.54 12.23 0.78
C ALA A 149 -17.93 11.26 1.80
N LYS A 150 -17.14 10.27 1.36
CA LYS A 150 -16.53 9.23 2.21
C LYS A 150 -15.05 9.47 2.57
N MET A 151 -14.46 10.58 2.10
CA MET A 151 -13.07 10.93 2.37
C MET A 151 -12.85 11.25 3.86
N PRO A 152 -11.94 10.56 4.59
CA PRO A 152 -11.62 10.91 5.96
C PRO A 152 -10.57 12.03 6.02
N THR A 153 -10.38 12.62 7.20
CA THR A 153 -9.54 13.80 7.43
C THR A 153 -8.05 13.47 7.60
N ASP A 154 -7.75 12.21 7.94
CA ASP A 154 -6.42 11.67 8.22
C ASP A 154 -5.74 11.01 7.01
N LYS A 155 -6.47 10.74 5.91
CA LYS A 155 -5.92 10.04 4.73
C LYS A 155 -6.03 10.91 3.47
N PRO A 156 -5.14 11.92 3.30
CA PRO A 156 -4.99 12.63 2.04
C PRO A 156 -4.46 11.71 0.92
N ILE A 157 -4.79 12.05 -0.32
CA ILE A 157 -4.38 11.31 -1.52
C ILE A 157 -3.59 12.23 -2.44
N GLN A 158 -2.48 11.73 -2.97
CA GLN A 158 -1.65 12.40 -3.97
C GLN A 158 -1.69 11.71 -5.33
N ARG A 159 -1.52 12.49 -6.40
CA ARG A 159 -1.33 12.03 -7.78
C ARG A 159 -0.63 13.09 -8.63
N GLY A 160 0.04 12.68 -9.70
CA GLY A 160 0.47 13.60 -10.76
C GLY A 160 -0.51 13.59 -11.94
N ALA A 161 -0.93 14.77 -12.40
CA ALA A 161 -1.45 14.94 -13.77
C ALA A 161 -0.34 15.58 -14.62
N TRP A 162 -0.20 15.17 -15.88
CA TRP A 162 0.94 15.57 -16.71
C TRP A 162 0.57 15.95 -18.14
N SER A 163 1.43 16.74 -18.78
CA SER A 163 1.43 17.12 -20.20
C SER A 163 2.88 17.35 -20.65
N ILE A 164 3.16 17.33 -21.96
CA ILE A 164 4.43 17.88 -22.49
C ILE A 164 4.07 19.15 -23.25
N GLU A 165 4.70 20.25 -22.87
CA GLU A 165 4.33 21.61 -23.25
C GLU A 165 5.57 22.41 -23.70
N VAL A 166 5.34 23.51 -24.42
CA VAL A 166 6.41 24.46 -24.80
C VAL A 166 6.54 25.52 -23.71
N GLY A 167 7.75 25.71 -23.20
CA GLY A 167 8.05 26.64 -22.11
C GLY A 167 7.53 26.18 -20.74
N LYS A 168 7.38 27.15 -19.83
CA LYS A 168 7.01 26.92 -18.41
C LYS A 168 5.75 27.70 -18.00
N THR A 169 4.83 27.86 -18.95
CA THR A 169 3.63 28.69 -18.78
C THR A 169 2.69 28.09 -17.74
N LEU A 170 2.40 28.87 -16.70
CA LEU A 170 1.52 28.42 -15.62
C LEU A 170 0.04 28.45 -16.03
N LEU A 171 -0.43 29.63 -16.44
CA LEU A 171 -1.82 29.96 -16.71
C LEU A 171 -2.00 30.40 -18.16
N LEU A 172 -2.94 29.76 -18.87
CA LEU A 172 -3.48 30.23 -20.14
C LEU A 172 -5.01 30.24 -20.06
N PRO A 173 -5.68 31.41 -19.98
CA PRO A 173 -7.13 31.51 -20.04
C PRO A 173 -7.73 30.93 -21.33
N LYS A 174 -9.01 30.53 -21.30
CA LYS A 174 -9.70 29.89 -22.44
C LYS A 174 -9.75 30.76 -23.71
N ASP A 175 -9.74 32.07 -23.51
CA ASP A 175 -9.78 33.14 -24.50
C ASP A 175 -8.38 33.66 -24.90
N HIS A 176 -7.30 33.12 -24.31
CA HIS A 176 -5.95 33.54 -24.66
C HIS A 176 -5.66 33.28 -26.16
N PRO A 177 -5.04 34.21 -26.91
CA PRO A 177 -4.81 34.05 -28.34
C PRO A 177 -4.03 32.79 -28.75
N GLU A 178 -3.31 32.15 -27.83
CA GLU A 178 -2.61 30.88 -28.08
C GLU A 178 -3.47 29.64 -27.86
N ILE A 179 -4.48 29.73 -26.99
CA ILE A 179 -5.49 28.66 -26.81
C ILE A 179 -6.48 28.67 -27.98
N LEU A 180 -6.76 29.83 -28.56
CA LEU A 180 -7.67 30.01 -29.70
C LEU A 180 -7.03 29.72 -31.07
N LYS A 181 -5.69 29.74 -31.19
CA LYS A 181 -5.00 29.33 -32.42
C LYS A 181 -5.20 27.83 -32.66
N LYS A 182 -5.40 27.44 -33.92
CA LYS A 182 -5.28 26.02 -34.31
C LYS A 182 -3.88 25.51 -33.94
N PRO A 183 -3.75 24.30 -33.36
CA PRO A 183 -2.46 23.67 -33.15
C PRO A 183 -1.61 23.69 -34.43
N ARG A 184 -0.32 23.95 -34.28
CA ARG A 184 0.68 23.84 -35.35
C ARG A 184 1.97 23.29 -34.75
N GLN A 185 2.70 22.51 -35.54
CA GLN A 185 4.08 22.16 -35.26
C GLN A 185 4.96 23.28 -35.81
N ASP A 186 5.82 23.88 -34.99
CA ASP A 186 6.78 24.91 -35.46
C ASP A 186 8.06 24.24 -35.95
N PRO A 187 8.54 24.49 -37.18
CA PRO A 187 9.78 23.91 -37.67
C PRO A 187 11.04 24.43 -36.95
N ASN A 188 10.92 25.48 -36.13
CA ASN A 188 12.02 26.07 -35.35
C ASN A 188 11.93 25.76 -33.85
N LEU A 189 11.01 24.88 -33.41
CA LEU A 189 10.90 24.47 -32.00
C LEU A 189 12.14 23.68 -31.58
N SER A 190 12.87 24.15 -30.57
CA SER A 190 13.99 23.41 -29.99
C SER A 190 13.52 22.41 -28.93
N LEU A 191 14.32 21.37 -28.68
CA LEU A 191 14.00 20.36 -27.67
C LEU A 191 14.17 20.89 -26.23
N GLU A 192 15.04 21.88 -26.07
CA GLU A 192 15.31 22.64 -24.84
C GLU A 192 14.12 23.52 -24.41
N ASP A 193 13.24 23.86 -25.36
CA ASP A 193 11.98 24.58 -25.10
C ASP A 193 10.83 23.64 -24.71
N CYS A 194 11.03 22.32 -24.79
CA CYS A 194 10.01 21.32 -24.43
C CYS A 194 10.17 20.88 -22.98
N TYR A 195 9.07 20.91 -22.22
CA TYR A 195 9.02 20.55 -20.80
C TYR A 195 7.92 19.53 -20.53
N LEU A 196 8.22 18.49 -19.76
CA LEU A 196 7.19 17.73 -19.06
C LEU A 196 6.67 18.60 -17.92
N ARG A 197 5.41 19.01 -18.05
CA ARG A 197 4.65 19.61 -16.96
C ARG A 197 4.04 18.50 -16.12
N VAL A 198 4.20 18.58 -14.81
CA VAL A 198 3.48 17.75 -13.83
C VAL A 198 2.77 18.66 -12.84
N ASP A 199 1.45 18.67 -12.88
CA ASP A 199 0.62 19.19 -11.81
C ASP A 199 0.57 18.11 -10.71
N TRP A 200 1.42 18.26 -9.70
CA TRP A 200 1.43 17.41 -8.51
C TRP A 200 0.27 17.82 -7.60
N GLN A 201 -0.67 16.92 -7.37
CA GLN A 201 -1.99 17.22 -6.80
C GLN A 201 -2.20 16.46 -5.49
N THR A 202 -2.55 17.17 -4.42
CA THR A 202 -3.02 16.60 -3.15
C THR A 202 -4.51 16.90 -2.96
N LEU A 203 -5.29 15.88 -2.62
CA LEU A 203 -6.67 16.00 -2.16
C LEU A 203 -6.73 15.71 -0.65
N ARG A 204 -7.38 16.57 0.14
CA ARG A 204 -7.67 16.29 1.57
C ARG A 204 -9.05 16.82 2.00
N ARG A 205 -9.65 16.21 3.01
CA ARG A 205 -10.74 16.82 3.78
C ARG A 205 -10.16 17.67 4.92
N LEU A 206 -10.77 18.83 5.19
CA LEU A 206 -10.49 19.68 6.35
C LEU A 206 -11.33 19.20 7.57
N PRO A 207 -10.75 19.11 8.78
CA PRO A 207 -11.40 18.48 9.94
C PRO A 207 -12.59 19.23 10.55
N LEU A 208 -12.63 20.55 10.50
CA LEU A 208 -13.65 21.39 11.16
C LEU A 208 -14.78 21.78 10.19
N SER A 209 -14.45 22.29 9.00
CA SER A 209 -15.44 22.68 7.99
C SER A 209 -15.98 21.50 7.17
N GLY A 210 -15.29 20.36 7.18
CA GLY A 210 -15.62 19.21 6.32
C GLY A 210 -15.41 19.45 4.82
N ALA A 211 -14.91 20.63 4.42
CA ALA A 211 -14.62 20.97 3.04
C ALA A 211 -13.51 20.08 2.47
N VAL A 212 -13.55 19.84 1.17
CA VAL A 212 -12.52 19.08 0.44
C VAL A 212 -11.63 20.08 -0.30
N VAL A 213 -10.34 20.08 0.02
CA VAL A 213 -9.34 20.92 -0.63
C VAL A 213 -8.53 20.08 -1.61
N PHE A 214 -8.43 20.58 -2.83
CA PHE A 214 -7.57 20.08 -3.89
C PHE A 214 -6.46 21.11 -4.10
N ASN A 215 -5.28 20.88 -3.51
CA ASN A 215 -4.10 21.73 -3.71
C ASN A 215 -3.15 21.12 -4.74
N PHE A 216 -2.48 21.94 -5.53
CA PHE A 216 -1.57 21.43 -6.55
C PHE A 216 -0.46 22.39 -6.98
N LYS A 217 0.63 21.79 -7.48
CA LYS A 217 1.84 22.50 -7.88
C LYS A 217 2.30 22.09 -9.28
N ALA A 218 2.51 23.06 -10.17
CA ALA A 218 3.03 22.83 -11.50
C ALA A 218 4.58 22.80 -11.52
N HIS A 219 5.11 21.57 -11.60
CA HIS A 219 6.52 21.29 -11.84
C HIS A 219 6.81 21.19 -13.34
N PHE A 220 8.02 21.58 -13.77
CA PHE A 220 8.41 21.59 -15.18
C PHE A 220 9.83 21.00 -15.33
N THR A 221 9.93 19.77 -15.83
CA THR A 221 11.19 19.08 -16.10
C THR A 221 11.55 19.25 -17.59
N PRO A 222 12.75 19.71 -17.96
CA PRO A 222 13.16 19.80 -19.36
C PRO A 222 13.15 18.41 -20.02
N VAL A 223 12.59 18.27 -21.23
CA VAL A 223 12.55 16.97 -21.93
C VAL A 223 13.97 16.45 -22.23
N VAL A 224 14.94 17.34 -22.45
CA VAL A 224 16.37 17.01 -22.60
C VAL A 224 16.97 16.25 -21.42
N GLU A 225 16.36 16.31 -20.23
CA GLU A 225 16.81 15.53 -19.08
C GLU A 225 16.51 14.04 -19.19
N PHE A 226 15.55 13.60 -20.02
CA PHE A 226 15.15 12.18 -20.07
C PHE A 226 16.17 11.24 -20.70
N ARG A 227 17.17 11.78 -21.40
CA ARG A 227 18.23 11.00 -22.06
C ARG A 227 19.00 10.11 -21.07
N ASP A 228 19.27 10.59 -19.86
CA ASP A 228 19.98 9.82 -18.81
C ASP A 228 19.05 9.19 -17.74
N GLU A 229 17.73 9.22 -17.94
CA GLU A 229 16.74 8.65 -17.01
C GLU A 229 16.31 7.24 -17.46
N PRO A 230 16.72 6.16 -16.75
CA PRO A 230 16.52 4.78 -17.22
C PRO A 230 15.05 4.45 -17.45
N GLY A 231 14.71 4.17 -18.71
CA GLY A 231 13.39 3.71 -19.15
C GLY A 231 12.35 4.80 -19.37
N ILE A 232 12.62 6.06 -18.98
CA ILE A 232 11.68 7.17 -19.18
C ILE A 232 11.40 7.46 -20.66
N PRO A 233 12.40 7.51 -21.58
CA PRO A 233 12.13 7.68 -23.01
C PRO A 233 11.21 6.60 -23.56
N ARG A 234 11.51 5.33 -23.23
CA ARG A 234 10.77 4.14 -23.68
C ARG A 234 9.34 4.08 -23.10
N LEU A 235 9.13 4.57 -21.87
CA LEU A 235 7.81 4.74 -21.26
C LEU A 235 6.99 5.85 -21.96
N LEU A 236 7.59 7.01 -22.22
CA LEU A 236 6.93 8.11 -22.91
C LEU A 236 6.57 7.74 -24.35
N LEU A 237 7.44 7.03 -25.08
CA LEU A 237 7.10 6.49 -26.41
C LEU A 237 5.88 5.59 -26.39
N LYS A 238 5.80 4.67 -25.43
CA LYS A 238 4.64 3.78 -25.27
C LYS A 238 3.37 4.57 -24.99
N ILE A 239 3.45 5.61 -24.15
CA ILE A 239 2.34 6.52 -23.89
C ILE A 239 1.91 7.26 -25.17
N PHE A 240 2.83 7.78 -25.98
CA PHE A 240 2.51 8.45 -27.24
C PHE A 240 1.90 7.53 -28.31
N LYS A 241 2.33 6.25 -28.36
CA LYS A 241 1.89 5.28 -29.38
C LYS A 241 0.61 4.53 -29.00
N ASP A 242 0.42 4.22 -27.71
CA ASP A 242 -0.66 3.33 -27.25
C ASP A 242 -1.87 4.08 -26.63
N SER A 243 -1.76 5.39 -26.34
CA SER A 243 -2.86 6.16 -25.74
C SER A 243 -4.01 6.41 -26.72
N LYS A 244 -5.25 6.49 -26.20
CA LYS A 244 -6.40 7.00 -26.96
C LYS A 244 -6.06 8.36 -27.56
N ARG A 245 -6.24 8.52 -28.89
CA ARG A 245 -5.90 9.77 -29.58
C ARG A 245 -6.65 10.99 -29.04
N SER A 246 -7.92 10.84 -28.66
CA SER A 246 -8.73 11.88 -28.02
C SER A 246 -8.15 12.39 -26.68
N LEU A 247 -7.42 11.54 -25.94
CA LEU A 247 -6.75 11.94 -24.69
C LEU A 247 -5.48 12.75 -24.97
N LEU A 248 -4.73 12.40 -26.02
CA LEU A 248 -3.56 13.17 -26.49
C LEU A 248 -3.98 14.53 -27.06
N GLU A 249 -5.11 14.58 -27.77
CA GLU A 249 -5.72 15.80 -28.31
C GLU A 249 -6.24 16.71 -27.20
N TYR A 250 -6.94 16.16 -26.18
CA TYR A 250 -7.30 16.89 -24.97
C TYR A 250 -6.07 17.44 -24.22
N LYS A 251 -4.99 16.64 -24.13
CA LYS A 251 -3.69 17.06 -23.56
C LYS A 251 -2.87 17.98 -24.48
N LYS A 252 -3.36 18.28 -25.69
CA LYS A 252 -2.72 19.15 -26.70
C LYS A 252 -1.25 18.81 -26.98
N THR A 253 -0.88 17.54 -27.01
CA THR A 253 0.53 17.13 -27.18
C THR A 253 1.09 17.27 -28.60
N TRP A 254 0.22 17.31 -29.61
CA TRP A 254 0.64 17.30 -31.02
C TRP A 254 1.64 18.40 -31.46
N PRO A 255 1.60 19.66 -30.96
CA PRO A 255 2.58 20.69 -31.27
C PRO A 255 4.04 20.38 -30.91
N VAL A 256 4.29 19.41 -30.01
CA VAL A 256 5.64 18.96 -29.63
C VAL A 256 6.01 17.58 -30.18
N GLU A 257 5.04 16.82 -30.70
CA GLU A 257 5.24 15.42 -31.14
C GLU A 257 6.34 15.27 -32.21
N HIS A 258 6.52 16.23 -33.13
CA HIS A 258 7.55 16.18 -34.19
C HIS A 258 8.98 16.40 -33.71
N VAL A 259 9.18 17.06 -32.56
CA VAL A 259 10.51 17.28 -31.96
C VAL A 259 10.78 16.25 -30.87
N VAL A 260 9.79 15.98 -30.02
CA VAL A 260 9.96 15.12 -28.85
C VAL A 260 10.02 13.64 -29.24
N VAL A 261 9.11 13.13 -30.07
CA VAL A 261 9.05 11.68 -30.35
C VAL A 261 10.33 11.14 -30.99
N PRO A 262 10.92 11.76 -32.04
CA PRO A 262 12.16 11.25 -32.64
C PRO A 262 13.35 11.21 -31.66
N HIS A 263 13.46 12.19 -30.76
CA HIS A 263 14.49 12.18 -29.74
C HIS A 263 14.27 11.11 -28.67
N LEU A 264 13.00 10.87 -28.26
CA LEU A 264 12.69 9.75 -27.37
C LEU A 264 12.98 8.39 -28.02
N GLU A 265 12.76 8.24 -29.35
CA GLU A 265 13.14 7.04 -30.12
C GLU A 265 14.65 6.83 -30.14
N GLN A 266 15.42 7.87 -30.48
CA GLN A 266 16.88 7.84 -30.42
C GLN A 266 17.38 7.49 -29.02
N TRP A 267 16.86 8.13 -27.96
CA TRP A 267 17.34 7.89 -26.60
C TRP A 267 16.93 6.53 -26.04
N ALA A 268 15.78 5.98 -26.44
CA ALA A 268 15.43 4.60 -26.10
C ALA A 268 16.45 3.61 -26.71
N GLU A 269 16.85 3.82 -27.97
CA GLU A 269 17.89 3.00 -28.61
C GLU A 269 19.29 3.24 -27.99
N GLU A 270 19.64 4.47 -27.61
CA GLU A 270 20.88 4.77 -26.87
C GLU A 270 20.90 4.12 -25.47
N GLN A 271 19.78 4.09 -24.76
CA GLN A 271 19.68 3.44 -23.44
C GLN A 271 19.73 1.90 -23.54
N ASP A 272 19.04 1.31 -24.51
CA ASP A 272 19.08 -0.14 -24.79
C ASP A 272 20.49 -0.58 -25.23
N ASN A 273 21.13 0.15 -26.15
CA ASN A 273 22.47 -0.19 -26.66
C ASN A 273 23.60 0.15 -25.67
N GLY A 274 23.42 1.18 -24.84
CA GLY A 274 24.36 1.58 -23.78
C GLY A 274 24.26 0.73 -22.50
N GLY A 275 23.29 -0.18 -22.42
CA GLY A 275 23.05 -1.02 -21.24
C GLY A 275 22.55 -0.24 -20.00
N LEU A 276 22.02 0.97 -20.20
CA LEU A 276 21.36 1.73 -19.12
C LEU A 276 19.99 1.11 -18.76
N VAL A 277 19.37 0.46 -19.74
CA VAL A 277 18.12 -0.30 -19.63
C VAL A 277 18.33 -1.65 -20.30
N ASP A 278 17.77 -2.71 -19.71
CA ASP A 278 17.69 -4.02 -20.38
C ASP A 278 16.68 -3.95 -21.53
N ARG A 279 17.14 -4.26 -22.75
CA ARG A 279 16.32 -4.25 -23.96
C ARG A 279 15.10 -5.16 -23.87
N GLU A 280 15.17 -6.28 -23.14
CA GLU A 280 14.04 -7.21 -22.94
C GLU A 280 13.07 -6.77 -21.82
N SER A 281 13.39 -5.70 -21.08
CA SER A 281 12.55 -5.24 -19.96
C SER A 281 11.16 -4.75 -20.40
N GLU A 282 10.14 -5.07 -19.59
CA GLU A 282 8.76 -4.71 -19.89
C GLU A 282 8.43 -3.26 -19.52
N VAL A 283 8.06 -2.48 -20.53
CA VAL A 283 7.66 -1.08 -20.38
C VAL A 283 6.39 -0.98 -19.55
N SER A 284 6.56 -0.54 -18.31
CA SER A 284 5.55 -0.49 -17.28
C SER A 284 5.67 0.83 -16.51
N THR A 285 4.55 1.33 -15.99
CA THR A 285 4.58 2.38 -14.97
C THR A 285 5.19 1.84 -13.69
N LEU A 286 5.99 2.65 -13.01
CA LEU A 286 6.58 2.32 -11.71
C LEU A 286 5.47 1.97 -10.70
N GLU A 287 5.50 0.77 -10.14
CA GLU A 287 4.42 0.27 -9.29
C GLU A 287 4.47 0.83 -7.86
N ASP A 288 5.67 1.00 -7.31
CA ASP A 288 5.90 1.35 -5.89
C ASP A 288 6.68 2.68 -5.72
N SER A 289 6.98 3.41 -6.80
CA SER A 289 7.84 4.61 -6.79
C SER A 289 7.30 5.71 -7.68
N LEU A 290 7.36 6.95 -7.20
CA LEU A 290 7.09 8.16 -8.00
C LEU A 290 8.26 8.53 -8.94
N TYR A 291 9.43 7.91 -8.74
CA TYR A 291 10.69 8.32 -9.35
C TYR A 291 11.42 7.13 -10.02
N PHE A 292 12.10 7.42 -11.13
CA PHE A 292 12.80 6.44 -11.96
C PHE A 292 14.05 5.81 -11.27
N PRO A 293 14.55 4.66 -11.74
CA PRO A 293 15.73 4.02 -11.15
C PRO A 293 16.96 4.93 -11.15
N GLY A 294 17.54 5.20 -9.97
CA GLY A 294 18.72 6.07 -9.83
C GLY A 294 18.43 7.57 -9.69
N TRP A 295 17.16 7.99 -9.61
CA TRP A 295 16.76 9.40 -9.47
C TRP A 295 17.51 10.15 -8.36
N GLU A 296 17.71 9.53 -7.18
CA GLU A 296 18.31 10.19 -6.02
C GLU A 296 19.76 10.60 -6.32
N ALA A 297 20.50 9.80 -7.09
CA ALA A 297 21.86 10.13 -7.50
C ALA A 297 21.87 11.30 -8.51
N LYS A 298 20.94 11.32 -9.47
CA LYS A 298 20.78 12.47 -10.39
C LYS A 298 20.42 13.74 -9.64
N TRP A 299 19.43 13.65 -8.74
CA TRP A 299 18.99 14.75 -7.89
C TRP A 299 20.12 15.27 -6.98
N ARG A 300 20.91 14.39 -6.37
CA ARG A 300 22.06 14.77 -5.53
C ARG A 300 23.14 15.51 -6.32
N ARG A 301 23.46 15.06 -7.55
CA ARG A 301 24.34 15.82 -8.48
C ARG A 301 23.74 17.19 -8.81
N GLN A 302 22.45 17.27 -9.12
CA GLN A 302 21.76 18.52 -9.44
C GLN A 302 21.64 19.51 -8.28
N GLN A 303 21.68 19.05 -7.02
CA GLN A 303 21.79 19.92 -5.84
C GLN A 303 23.25 20.28 -5.49
N GLY A 304 24.24 19.76 -6.22
CA GLY A 304 25.66 20.03 -5.96
C GLY A 304 26.27 19.25 -4.79
N PHE A 305 25.66 18.14 -4.35
CA PHE A 305 26.19 17.32 -3.24
C PHE A 305 27.38 16.42 -3.63
N GLU A 306 27.83 16.43 -4.89
CA GLU A 306 28.99 15.67 -5.39
C GLU A 306 30.08 16.61 -5.92
N HIS A 307 31.30 16.50 -5.37
CA HIS A 307 32.47 17.28 -5.83
C HIS A 307 33.21 16.60 -7.00
N PRO A 308 33.68 17.34 -8.01
CA PRO A 308 34.51 16.80 -9.08
C PRO A 308 35.93 16.54 -8.56
N GLY A 309 36.27 15.27 -8.27
CA GLY A 309 37.66 14.90 -7.94
C GLY A 309 37.89 13.51 -7.33
N VAL A 310 36.88 12.86 -6.76
CA VAL A 310 37.09 11.57 -6.05
C VAL A 310 36.64 10.37 -6.91
N GLN A 311 37.60 9.71 -7.56
CA GLN A 311 37.36 8.40 -8.15
C GLN A 311 37.31 7.30 -7.08
N GLY A 312 36.15 6.63 -6.98
CA GLY A 312 36.12 5.18 -6.81
C GLY A 312 36.32 4.57 -5.41
N THR A 313 36.58 5.34 -4.34
CA THR A 313 36.47 4.77 -2.98
C THR A 313 35.00 4.53 -2.63
N ARG A 314 34.56 3.27 -2.61
CA ARG A 314 33.22 2.87 -2.16
C ARG A 314 33.05 3.12 -0.66
N SER A 315 32.80 4.38 -0.31
CA SER A 315 32.47 4.80 1.05
C SER A 315 31.16 4.12 1.49
N LYS A 316 31.27 3.11 2.38
CA LYS A 316 30.13 2.57 3.13
C LYS A 316 29.69 3.59 4.19
N ARG A 317 29.17 4.73 3.73
CA ARG A 317 28.33 5.64 4.52
C ARG A 317 26.99 5.78 3.81
N GLN A 318 26.11 4.81 4.08
CA GLN A 318 24.68 5.08 4.00
C GLN A 318 24.40 6.22 4.97
N TYR A 319 24.24 7.43 4.44
CA TYR A 319 23.67 8.52 5.22
C TYR A 319 22.21 8.15 5.47
N ARG A 320 21.94 7.61 6.67
CA ARG A 320 20.61 7.26 7.14
C ARG A 320 19.66 8.42 6.84
N ALA A 321 18.56 8.14 6.13
CA ALA A 321 17.34 8.87 6.41
C ALA A 321 17.04 8.63 7.90
N VAL A 322 17.02 9.69 8.69
CA VAL A 322 17.07 9.57 10.15
C VAL A 322 15.70 9.15 10.67
N ILE A 323 15.56 7.84 10.90
CA ILE A 323 14.83 7.34 12.05
C ILE A 323 15.75 7.54 13.25
N LEU A 324 15.31 8.34 14.24
CA LEU A 324 15.97 8.50 15.52
C LEU A 324 14.99 8.18 16.65
N ASN A 325 15.20 7.01 17.26
CA ASN A 325 15.01 6.75 18.68
C ASN A 325 16.15 5.77 19.04
N GLY A 326 16.95 5.97 20.08
CA GLY A 326 17.14 7.16 20.93
C GLY A 326 18.63 7.45 21.13
N ALA A 327 18.99 8.21 22.18
CA ALA A 327 20.37 8.56 22.46
C ALA A 327 20.74 8.42 23.96
N ALA A 328 21.82 7.70 24.23
CA ALA A 328 22.66 7.83 25.42
C ALA A 328 24.05 7.24 25.08
N GLY A 329 25.17 7.94 25.26
CA GLY A 329 25.31 9.35 25.65
C GLY A 329 26.77 9.79 25.76
N ASP A 330 26.95 10.93 26.44
CA ASP A 330 28.15 11.38 27.16
C ASP A 330 29.45 11.74 26.39
N ASN A 331 29.69 13.05 26.21
CA ASN A 331 30.76 13.83 26.91
C ASN A 331 30.91 15.26 26.35
N GLY A 332 31.18 16.28 27.20
CA GLY A 332 31.80 17.56 26.77
C GLY A 332 31.11 18.90 27.12
N ASP A 333 31.19 19.32 28.39
CA ASP A 333 31.37 20.70 28.90
C ASP A 333 30.56 21.90 28.34
N ARG A 334 29.49 22.30 29.06
CA ARG A 334 29.55 23.45 30.02
C ARG A 334 28.26 23.77 30.81
N ASP A 335 28.44 23.93 32.13
CA ASP A 335 27.81 24.84 33.13
C ASP A 335 26.35 25.31 32.94
N PHE A 336 25.42 25.15 33.90
CA PHE A 336 25.42 25.79 35.24
C PHE A 336 24.32 25.24 36.20
N HIS A 337 24.63 25.06 37.51
CA HIS A 337 23.69 24.93 38.68
C HIS A 337 22.73 23.69 38.71
N GLU A 338 21.94 23.35 39.76
CA GLU A 338 22.12 23.09 41.24
C GLU A 338 20.77 22.49 41.78
N GLU A 339 20.60 21.72 42.88
CA GLU A 339 21.46 20.98 43.85
C GLU A 339 20.56 19.93 44.59
N GLY A 340 21.14 18.84 45.13
CA GLY A 340 20.55 17.96 46.18
C GLY A 340 19.52 16.90 45.74
N GLY A 341 19.39 15.71 46.37
CA GLY A 341 20.22 15.08 47.40
C GLY A 341 19.63 13.76 48.01
N CYS A 342 20.49 12.81 48.38
CA CYS A 342 20.30 11.64 49.29
C CYS A 342 19.39 10.40 48.94
N ASN A 343 20.09 9.27 48.76
CA ASN A 343 19.92 7.95 49.44
C ASN A 343 18.57 7.16 49.44
N GLY A 344 18.62 5.93 48.91
CA GLY A 344 17.69 4.83 49.24
C GLY A 344 18.17 3.47 48.70
N VAL A 345 18.41 2.48 49.58
CA VAL A 345 18.92 1.14 49.20
C VAL A 345 17.81 0.09 49.24
N CYS A 346 17.66 -0.69 48.17
CA CYS A 346 16.93 -1.96 48.21
C CYS A 346 17.58 -3.04 47.32
N ARG A 347 17.55 -4.28 47.81
CA ARG A 347 18.35 -5.43 47.34
C ARG A 347 18.03 -5.89 45.92
N ALA A 348 19.05 -6.34 45.19
CA ALA A 348 18.89 -7.22 44.03
C ALA A 348 18.57 -8.66 44.46
N ALA A 349 17.93 -9.42 43.57
CA ALA A 349 17.76 -10.87 43.66
C ALA A 349 17.89 -11.49 42.26
N ASP A 350 18.85 -12.40 42.11
CA ASP A 350 19.00 -13.49 41.15
C ASP A 350 18.43 -13.30 39.72
N MET A 351 19.27 -12.85 38.79
CA MET A 351 19.05 -12.89 37.33
C MET A 351 20.00 -13.87 36.59
N ASP A 352 20.77 -14.68 37.34
CA ASP A 352 21.73 -15.64 36.81
C ASP A 352 21.03 -16.92 36.28
N GLY A 353 20.40 -16.83 35.10
CA GLY A 353 19.65 -17.96 34.54
C GLY A 353 19.50 -18.03 33.01
N LEU A 354 20.06 -17.08 32.25
CA LEU A 354 19.64 -16.84 30.85
C LEU A 354 20.73 -16.88 29.75
N GLU A 355 21.99 -17.21 30.07
CA GLU A 355 23.07 -17.30 29.05
C GLU A 355 23.34 -18.71 28.49
N ALA A 356 22.66 -19.75 28.99
CA ALA A 356 23.01 -21.15 28.73
C ALA A 356 22.34 -21.82 27.51
N SER A 357 22.11 -21.10 26.41
CA SER A 357 21.76 -21.73 25.12
C SER A 357 22.12 -20.86 23.91
N ARG A 358 23.19 -21.24 23.18
CA ARG A 358 23.57 -20.64 21.87
C ARG A 358 24.10 -21.73 20.91
N LYS A 359 23.18 -22.56 20.38
CA LYS A 359 23.45 -23.49 19.26
C LYS A 359 22.31 -23.64 18.24
N SER A 360 21.40 -22.67 18.16
CA SER A 360 20.53 -22.55 16.98
C SER A 360 21.30 -21.88 15.83
N ASP A 361 21.30 -22.51 14.65
CA ASP A 361 21.87 -21.92 13.42
C ASP A 361 21.04 -20.72 12.90
N VAL A 362 19.89 -20.44 13.53
CA VAL A 362 19.04 -19.26 13.32
C VAL A 362 19.12 -18.39 14.57
N ILE A 363 19.47 -17.11 14.38
CA ILE A 363 19.47 -16.08 15.43
C ILE A 363 18.50 -14.99 14.97
N TRP A 364 17.43 -14.78 15.72
CA TRP A 364 16.46 -13.72 15.47
C TRP A 364 16.90 -12.44 16.16
N ASP A 365 17.13 -11.39 15.38
CA ASP A 365 17.40 -10.05 15.91
C ASP A 365 16.07 -9.36 16.29
N LYS A 366 15.96 -8.96 17.56
CA LYS A 366 14.80 -8.23 18.07
C LYS A 366 14.72 -6.79 17.53
N GLU A 367 15.82 -6.23 17.04
CA GLU A 367 15.80 -4.94 16.31
C GLU A 367 15.22 -5.07 14.90
N GLN A 368 15.28 -6.26 14.28
CA GLN A 368 14.76 -6.50 12.93
C GLN A 368 13.23 -6.76 12.92
N TYR A 369 12.69 -7.32 14.00
CA TYR A 369 11.26 -7.57 14.18
C TYR A 369 10.83 -7.10 15.59
N PRO A 370 10.49 -5.80 15.76
CA PRO A 370 10.00 -5.28 17.03
C PRO A 370 8.61 -5.83 17.35
N ILE A 371 8.59 -6.87 18.19
CA ILE A 371 7.37 -7.53 18.66
C ILE A 371 6.95 -6.92 20.00
N GLU A 372 5.79 -6.28 20.03
CA GLU A 372 5.16 -5.68 21.20
C GLU A 372 4.30 -6.73 21.92
N PRO A 373 4.54 -7.03 23.21
CA PRO A 373 3.71 -7.97 23.96
C PRO A 373 2.27 -7.50 24.17
N LEU A 374 1.34 -8.46 24.25
CA LEU A 374 -0.02 -8.23 24.74
C LEU A 374 -0.20 -8.94 26.10
N ASP A 375 0.46 -8.43 27.14
CA ASP A 375 0.51 -9.04 28.48
C ASP A 375 -0.87 -9.26 29.14
N GLY A 376 -1.89 -8.51 28.70
CA GLY A 376 -3.28 -8.63 29.14
C GLY A 376 -4.24 -9.26 28.12
N PHE A 377 -3.75 -9.99 27.11
CA PHE A 377 -4.61 -10.57 26.07
C PHE A 377 -5.46 -11.74 26.58
N ASP A 378 -6.77 -11.54 26.67
CA ASP A 378 -7.75 -12.61 26.88
C ASP A 378 -8.27 -13.12 25.53
N VAL A 379 -7.83 -14.33 25.15
CA VAL A 379 -8.31 -15.01 23.94
C VAL A 379 -9.80 -15.32 24.01
N THR A 380 -10.36 -15.60 25.19
CA THR A 380 -11.76 -16.02 25.37
C THR A 380 -12.76 -14.86 25.24
N ALA A 381 -12.33 -13.64 25.55
CA ALA A 381 -13.10 -12.41 25.36
C ALA A 381 -12.90 -11.74 23.99
N SER A 382 -11.91 -12.19 23.20
CA SER A 382 -11.56 -11.56 21.92
C SER A 382 -12.50 -12.00 20.79
N GLU A 383 -13.18 -11.04 20.16
CA GLU A 383 -14.07 -11.30 19.01
C GLU A 383 -13.29 -11.45 17.69
N PRO A 384 -13.68 -12.39 16.79
CA PRO A 384 -13.06 -12.52 15.48
C PRO A 384 -13.24 -11.25 14.63
N PRO A 385 -12.22 -10.82 13.86
CA PRO A 385 -12.33 -9.67 12.98
C PRO A 385 -13.41 -9.87 11.91
N ARG A 386 -14.17 -8.81 11.59
CA ARG A 386 -15.28 -8.84 10.62
C ARG A 386 -14.86 -8.29 9.26
N PHE A 387 -14.40 -9.16 8.36
CA PHE A 387 -14.04 -8.76 7.00
C PHE A 387 -15.27 -8.58 6.11
N ARG A 388 -15.36 -7.42 5.44
CA ARG A 388 -16.42 -7.05 4.49
C ARG A 388 -15.81 -6.54 3.17
N PRO A 389 -15.13 -7.41 2.39
CA PRO A 389 -14.35 -7.03 1.19
C PRO A 389 -15.23 -6.70 -0.05
N PHE A 390 -16.42 -6.14 0.17
CA PHE A 390 -17.45 -5.96 -0.84
C PHE A 390 -17.08 -4.85 -1.83
N LYS A 391 -17.10 -5.16 -3.12
CA LYS A 391 -16.82 -4.22 -4.21
C LYS A 391 -17.84 -4.47 -5.33
N PRO A 392 -18.62 -3.48 -5.77
CA PRO A 392 -19.69 -3.66 -6.77
C PRO A 392 -19.18 -3.98 -8.18
N LYS A 393 -17.86 -4.04 -8.36
CA LYS A 393 -17.19 -4.59 -9.53
C LYS A 393 -15.93 -5.33 -9.08
N TYR A 394 -15.81 -6.60 -9.45
CA TYR A 394 -14.62 -7.39 -9.17
C TYR A 394 -13.49 -6.97 -10.11
N HIS A 395 -12.30 -6.74 -9.55
CA HIS A 395 -11.08 -6.46 -10.30
C HIS A 395 -9.99 -7.46 -9.90
N LEU A 396 -9.62 -8.33 -10.85
CA LEU A 396 -8.56 -9.32 -10.66
C LEU A 396 -7.23 -8.58 -10.51
N THR A 397 -6.78 -8.45 -9.26
CA THR A 397 -5.61 -7.68 -8.83
C THR A 397 -4.98 -8.40 -7.63
N MET A 398 -3.70 -8.14 -7.34
CA MET A 398 -3.08 -8.71 -6.15
C MET A 398 -3.80 -8.22 -4.88
N GLY A 399 -4.22 -6.95 -4.83
CA GLY A 399 -5.05 -6.42 -3.73
C GLY A 399 -4.34 -6.46 -2.37
N ILE A 400 -3.03 -6.17 -2.38
CA ILE A 400 -2.12 -6.27 -1.24
C ILE A 400 -2.07 -4.93 -0.50
N GLU A 401 -2.04 -5.00 0.83
CA GLU A 401 -1.89 -3.89 1.77
C GLU A 401 -0.72 -4.17 2.71
N THR A 402 -0.04 -3.14 3.21
CA THR A 402 1.00 -3.30 4.25
C THR A 402 0.38 -3.89 5.54
N LEU A 403 1.13 -4.75 6.21
CA LEU A 403 0.77 -5.39 7.46
C LEU A 403 1.83 -5.05 8.51
N ASP A 404 1.40 -4.68 9.72
CA ASP A 404 2.30 -4.58 10.86
C ASP A 404 2.77 -6.00 11.25
N PRO A 405 4.07 -6.24 11.47
CA PRO A 405 4.55 -7.54 11.95
C PRO A 405 3.80 -8.06 13.18
N ASN A 406 3.35 -7.18 14.08
CA ASN A 406 2.61 -7.51 15.31
C ASN A 406 1.19 -8.05 15.07
N ASP A 407 0.67 -7.91 13.85
CA ASP A 407 -0.60 -8.47 13.41
C ASP A 407 -0.43 -9.79 12.65
N LEU A 408 0.79 -10.33 12.43
CA LEU A 408 1.03 -11.47 11.52
C LEU A 408 0.06 -12.64 11.73
N VAL A 409 0.00 -13.12 12.96
CA VAL A 409 -0.93 -14.15 13.47
C VAL A 409 -1.96 -13.46 14.37
N LEU A 410 -3.24 -13.84 14.28
CA LEU A 410 -4.32 -13.30 15.14
C LEU A 410 -5.07 -14.42 15.87
N PHE A 411 -5.38 -14.20 17.14
CA PHE A 411 -6.19 -15.10 17.97
C PHE A 411 -7.53 -14.46 18.33
N ASP A 412 -8.55 -15.29 18.49
CA ASP A 412 -9.88 -14.91 18.97
C ASP A 412 -10.53 -16.09 19.72
N LYS A 413 -11.72 -15.87 20.29
CA LYS A 413 -12.44 -16.83 21.15
C LYS A 413 -12.74 -18.18 20.51
N THR A 414 -12.67 -18.31 19.18
CA THR A 414 -12.89 -19.59 18.48
C THR A 414 -11.66 -20.50 18.47
N TYR A 415 -10.49 -20.00 18.87
CA TYR A 415 -9.21 -20.72 18.89
C TYR A 415 -9.24 -22.11 19.57
N PRO A 416 -9.85 -22.32 20.76
CA PRO A 416 -9.82 -23.63 21.42
C PRO A 416 -10.57 -24.72 20.64
N ASP A 417 -11.75 -24.40 20.12
CA ASP A 417 -12.57 -25.30 19.31
C ASP A 417 -11.89 -25.59 17.98
N ARG A 418 -11.28 -24.57 17.38
CA ARG A 418 -10.57 -24.68 16.11
C ARG A 418 -9.29 -25.48 16.22
N LEU A 419 -8.52 -25.38 17.30
CA LEU A 419 -7.40 -26.30 17.54
C LEU A 419 -7.87 -27.75 17.72
N SER A 420 -9.01 -27.97 18.38
CA SER A 420 -9.60 -29.31 18.57
C SER A 420 -10.01 -29.93 17.22
N LEU A 421 -10.57 -29.13 16.31
CA LEU A 421 -10.83 -29.52 14.92
C LEU A 421 -9.52 -29.76 14.15
N ARG A 422 -8.54 -28.85 14.21
CA ARG A 422 -7.25 -28.98 13.50
C ARG A 422 -6.47 -30.22 13.93
N GLN A 423 -6.48 -30.57 15.21
CA GLN A 423 -5.92 -31.85 15.69
C GLN A 423 -6.68 -33.03 15.09
N SER A 424 -8.02 -33.04 15.16
CA SER A 424 -8.83 -34.15 14.64
C SER A 424 -8.60 -34.39 13.14
N LEU A 425 -8.42 -33.31 12.36
CA LEU A 425 -8.05 -33.36 10.95
C LEU A 425 -6.61 -33.85 10.72
N LEU A 426 -5.67 -33.48 11.58
CA LEU A 426 -4.28 -33.96 11.53
C LEU A 426 -4.17 -35.45 11.87
N ASP A 427 -4.91 -35.93 12.86
CA ASP A 427 -4.98 -37.34 13.24
C ASP A 427 -5.60 -38.19 12.12
N GLN A 428 -6.63 -37.67 11.43
CA GLN A 428 -7.34 -38.39 10.36
C GLN A 428 -6.65 -38.30 8.99
N TYR A 429 -6.07 -37.15 8.63
CA TYR A 429 -5.53 -36.84 7.30
C TYR A 429 -4.07 -36.34 7.30
N PRO A 430 -3.12 -36.94 8.06
CA PRO A 430 -1.81 -36.32 8.35
C PRO A 430 -0.97 -35.95 7.11
N LYS A 431 -1.15 -36.66 5.99
CA LYS A 431 -0.45 -36.40 4.71
C LYS A 431 -1.09 -35.30 3.86
N GLU A 432 -2.36 -34.98 4.08
CA GLU A 432 -3.05 -33.88 3.41
C GLU A 432 -2.91 -32.57 4.19
N ILE A 433 -2.79 -32.65 5.52
CA ILE A 433 -2.57 -31.50 6.42
C ILE A 433 -1.10 -31.06 6.43
N VAL A 434 -0.14 -32.00 6.46
CA VAL A 434 1.30 -31.69 6.49
C VAL A 434 2.05 -32.38 5.35
N GLY A 435 2.64 -31.58 4.46
CA GLY A 435 3.41 -32.05 3.32
C GLY A 435 4.77 -31.38 3.19
N ILE A 436 5.80 -32.16 2.87
CA ILE A 436 7.16 -31.70 2.57
C ILE A 436 7.59 -32.41 1.29
N ARG A 437 7.99 -31.66 0.27
CA ARG A 437 8.29 -32.22 -1.06
C ARG A 437 9.56 -33.06 -1.06
N ASP A 438 10.59 -32.54 -0.41
CA ASP A 438 11.89 -33.20 -0.22
C ASP A 438 12.40 -32.85 1.19
N PRO A 439 12.29 -33.77 2.17
CA PRO A 439 12.80 -33.55 3.52
C PRO A 439 14.34 -33.60 3.60
N LEU A 440 15.03 -33.93 2.51
CA LEU A 440 16.49 -33.94 2.42
C LEU A 440 17.07 -32.68 1.75
N ASP A 441 16.28 -31.83 1.07
CA ASP A 441 16.78 -30.54 0.57
C ASP A 441 17.11 -29.61 1.74
N GLY A 442 18.39 -29.28 1.91
CA GLY A 442 18.88 -28.44 3.00
C GLY A 442 18.20 -27.06 3.08
N ARG A 443 17.72 -26.54 1.94
CA ARG A 443 16.94 -25.28 1.90
C ARG A 443 15.55 -25.43 2.52
N THR A 444 14.85 -26.53 2.20
CA THR A 444 13.55 -26.87 2.79
C THR A 444 13.71 -27.17 4.29
N GLN A 445 14.76 -27.87 4.68
CA GLN A 445 15.11 -28.07 6.09
C GLN A 445 15.34 -26.73 6.81
N LEU A 446 16.11 -25.81 6.22
CA LEU A 446 16.37 -24.49 6.81
C LEU A 446 15.08 -23.67 6.92
N ALA A 447 14.27 -23.58 5.86
CA ALA A 447 13.03 -22.80 5.85
C ALA A 447 11.98 -23.32 6.85
N VAL A 448 11.84 -24.64 7.00
CA VAL A 448 10.94 -25.23 8.01
C VAL A 448 11.45 -24.97 9.44
N ARG A 449 12.75 -25.17 9.71
CA ARG A 449 13.35 -24.86 11.02
C ARG A 449 13.25 -23.36 11.35
N GLU A 450 13.44 -22.51 10.36
CA GLU A 450 13.37 -21.06 10.52
C GLU A 450 11.93 -20.61 10.82
N LEU A 451 10.91 -21.01 10.04
CA LEU A 451 9.52 -20.70 10.35
C LEU A 451 9.12 -21.20 11.76
N TYR A 452 9.53 -22.42 12.12
CA TYR A 452 9.22 -22.99 13.42
C TYR A 452 9.85 -22.18 14.57
N SER A 453 11.13 -21.84 14.46
CA SER A 453 11.83 -21.01 15.46
C SER A 453 11.32 -19.56 15.48
N PHE A 454 10.85 -19.02 14.35
CA PHE A 454 10.14 -17.74 14.31
C PHE A 454 8.86 -17.81 15.14
N LEU A 455 7.97 -18.77 14.84
CA LEU A 455 6.68 -18.88 15.51
C LEU A 455 6.84 -19.20 17.01
N PHE A 456 7.57 -20.25 17.36
CA PHE A 456 7.60 -20.79 18.72
C PHE A 456 8.82 -20.38 19.56
N GLY A 457 9.92 -19.99 18.93
CA GLY A 457 11.11 -19.49 19.62
C GLY A 457 11.12 -17.97 19.85
N LEU A 458 10.29 -17.21 19.11
CA LEU A 458 10.26 -15.75 19.16
C LEU A 458 8.82 -15.19 19.22
N TYR A 459 8.07 -15.31 18.12
CA TYR A 459 6.89 -14.49 17.84
C TYR A 459 5.75 -14.76 18.81
N LEU A 460 5.27 -16.01 18.90
CA LEU A 460 4.08 -16.34 19.68
C LEU A 460 4.29 -16.11 21.19
N PRO A 461 5.42 -16.50 21.82
CA PRO A 461 5.66 -16.19 23.23
C PRO A 461 5.92 -14.70 23.50
N SER A 462 6.49 -13.96 22.55
CA SER A 462 6.73 -12.52 22.74
C SER A 462 5.47 -11.69 22.54
N ARG A 463 4.59 -12.07 21.59
CA ARG A 463 3.36 -11.33 21.27
C ARG A 463 2.18 -11.73 22.15
N TYR A 464 2.04 -13.01 22.46
CA TYR A 464 0.90 -13.60 23.17
C TYR A 464 1.37 -14.43 24.39
N PRO A 465 2.03 -13.82 25.39
CA PRO A 465 2.54 -14.53 26.57
C PRO A 465 1.43 -15.16 27.43
N THR A 466 0.18 -14.70 27.30
CA THR A 466 -1.01 -15.30 27.93
C THR A 466 -1.47 -16.60 27.27
N ILE A 467 -0.99 -16.91 26.06
CA ILE A 467 -1.28 -18.15 25.31
C ILE A 467 -0.04 -19.06 25.24
N PHE A 468 1.17 -18.50 25.11
CA PHE A 468 2.41 -19.26 24.90
C PHE A 468 3.50 -18.91 25.91
N GLU A 469 3.78 -19.83 26.83
CA GLU A 469 4.83 -19.71 27.85
C GLU A 469 6.08 -20.48 27.42
N THR A 470 7.25 -19.85 27.40
CA THR A 470 8.53 -20.56 27.21
C THR A 470 9.15 -20.96 28.54
N TYR A 471 9.70 -22.18 28.62
CA TYR A 471 10.42 -22.66 29.79
C TYR A 471 11.58 -23.58 29.39
N TYR A 472 12.62 -23.63 30.21
CA TYR A 472 13.76 -24.54 30.00
C TYR A 472 13.51 -25.88 30.71
N ASP A 473 13.35 -26.96 29.94
CA ASP A 473 13.21 -28.30 30.50
C ASP A 473 14.58 -28.91 30.79
N ARG A 474 14.90 -29.07 32.08
CA ARG A 474 16.15 -29.69 32.55
C ARG A 474 16.24 -31.19 32.24
N GLN A 475 15.14 -31.88 31.91
CA GLN A 475 15.17 -33.30 31.55
C GLN A 475 15.64 -33.51 30.11
N SER A 476 15.06 -32.79 29.13
CA SER A 476 15.54 -32.81 27.73
C SER A 476 16.72 -31.87 27.49
N SER A 477 17.06 -30.99 28.44
CA SER A 477 18.04 -29.90 28.29
C SER A 477 17.73 -28.91 27.16
N THR A 478 16.45 -28.76 26.81
CA THR A 478 15.97 -27.89 25.71
C THR A 478 14.90 -26.90 26.18
N THR A 479 14.78 -25.78 25.46
CA THR A 479 13.65 -24.85 25.64
C THR A 479 12.39 -25.43 25.02
N LYS A 480 11.30 -25.44 25.79
CA LYS A 480 9.96 -25.86 25.38
C LYS A 480 8.99 -24.68 25.46
N VAL A 481 7.91 -24.78 24.70
CA VAL A 481 6.74 -23.92 24.79
C VAL A 481 5.60 -24.72 25.42
N ARG A 482 4.85 -24.09 26.32
CA ARG A 482 3.52 -24.53 26.77
C ARG A 482 2.47 -23.67 26.08
N ASN A 483 1.53 -24.31 25.39
CA ASN A 483 0.28 -23.67 24.99
C ASN A 483 -0.65 -23.68 26.21
N ILE A 484 -0.93 -22.53 26.80
CA ILE A 484 -1.70 -22.39 28.04
C ILE A 484 -3.17 -22.78 27.82
N VAL A 485 -3.71 -22.57 26.61
CA VAL A 485 -5.11 -22.91 26.28
C VAL A 485 -5.31 -24.42 26.20
N THR A 486 -4.38 -25.16 25.58
CA THR A 486 -4.49 -26.62 25.41
C THR A 486 -3.71 -27.43 26.45
N GLN A 487 -2.91 -26.77 27.30
CA GLN A 487 -1.92 -27.35 28.23
C GLN A 487 -0.87 -28.27 27.57
N LYS A 488 -0.81 -28.35 26.23
CA LYS A 488 0.22 -29.09 25.49
C LYS A 488 1.59 -28.44 25.62
N THR A 489 2.64 -29.26 25.57
CA THR A 489 4.03 -28.78 25.57
C THR A 489 4.83 -29.40 24.41
N PHE A 490 5.64 -28.59 23.74
CA PHE A 490 6.41 -28.97 22.55
C PHE A 490 7.74 -28.18 22.49
N PRO A 491 8.74 -28.58 21.68
CA PRO A 491 10.01 -27.86 21.57
C PRO A 491 9.85 -26.42 21.04
N ALA A 492 10.72 -25.50 21.45
CA ALA A 492 10.75 -24.14 20.88
C ALA A 492 11.50 -24.05 19.53
N ILE A 493 12.27 -25.09 19.18
CA ILE A 493 13.03 -25.24 17.93
C ILE A 493 12.96 -26.70 17.44
N ILE A 494 13.15 -26.94 16.15
CA ILE A 494 13.33 -28.30 15.59
C ILE A 494 14.83 -28.58 15.47
N GLU A 495 15.33 -29.51 16.25
CA GLU A 495 16.76 -29.82 16.36
C GLU A 495 17.35 -30.49 15.10
N LYS A 496 18.68 -30.51 15.02
CA LYS A 496 19.42 -31.07 13.89
C LYS A 496 19.43 -32.61 13.90
N GLY A 497 18.35 -33.19 13.39
CA GLY A 497 18.12 -34.63 13.30
C GLY A 497 16.64 -35.01 13.49
N GLU A 498 15.85 -34.10 14.06
CA GLU A 498 14.41 -34.29 14.25
C GLU A 498 13.62 -34.23 12.94
N LEU A 499 12.45 -34.88 12.95
CA LEU A 499 11.56 -34.97 11.80
C LEU A 499 10.81 -33.65 11.59
N LEU A 500 11.08 -32.99 10.47
CA LEU A 500 10.39 -31.76 10.05
C LEU A 500 8.85 -31.89 10.05
N HIS A 501 8.32 -33.09 9.73
CA HIS A 501 6.89 -33.37 9.78
C HIS A 501 6.29 -33.18 11.18
N THR A 502 7.01 -33.56 12.26
CA THR A 502 6.58 -33.33 13.64
C THR A 502 6.57 -31.85 13.98
N GLY A 503 7.53 -31.08 13.47
CA GLY A 503 7.53 -29.63 13.61
C GLY A 503 6.34 -28.95 12.91
N LEU A 504 6.04 -29.35 11.67
CA LEU A 504 4.87 -28.81 10.94
C LEU A 504 3.53 -29.32 11.51
N ALA A 505 3.48 -30.51 12.10
CA ALA A 505 2.34 -31.00 12.89
C ALA A 505 2.10 -30.12 14.13
N ASN A 506 3.15 -29.82 14.91
CA ASN A 506 3.07 -28.89 16.03
C ASN A 506 2.56 -27.49 15.62
N VAL A 507 2.86 -27.02 14.39
CA VAL A 507 2.26 -25.78 13.83
C VAL A 507 0.75 -25.94 13.61
N ALA A 508 0.29 -27.02 12.97
CA ALA A 508 -1.14 -27.28 12.76
C ALA A 508 -1.92 -27.36 14.08
N GLU A 509 -1.36 -28.03 15.10
CA GLU A 509 -1.97 -28.26 16.41
C GLU A 509 -2.02 -27.02 17.33
N ASN A 510 -1.27 -25.96 17.05
CA ASN A 510 -1.12 -24.83 17.99
C ASN A 510 -1.31 -23.44 17.37
N VAL A 511 -1.26 -23.31 16.05
CA VAL A 511 -1.45 -22.04 15.33
C VAL A 511 -2.62 -22.20 14.38
N ASP A 512 -3.54 -21.23 14.36
CA ASP A 512 -4.83 -21.31 13.64
C ASP A 512 -4.76 -20.63 12.26
N GLU A 513 -3.57 -20.70 11.67
CA GLU A 513 -3.25 -20.25 10.32
C GLU A 513 -2.73 -21.43 9.51
N ASP A 514 -3.05 -21.43 8.22
CA ASP A 514 -2.54 -22.40 7.26
C ASP A 514 -1.29 -21.83 6.57
N PHE A 515 -0.14 -22.48 6.77
CA PHE A 515 1.18 -22.00 6.34
C PHE A 515 1.69 -22.75 5.12
N PHE A 516 1.96 -22.02 4.03
CA PHE A 516 2.64 -22.50 2.83
C PHE A 516 4.06 -21.89 2.77
N ILE A 517 5.06 -22.75 2.63
CA ILE A 517 6.48 -22.38 2.59
C ILE A 517 6.97 -22.44 1.14
N LEU A 518 7.24 -21.27 0.56
CA LEU A 518 7.68 -21.14 -0.82
C LEU A 518 9.16 -20.76 -0.91
N LEU A 519 9.92 -21.50 -1.73
CA LEU A 519 11.33 -21.22 -2.01
C LEU A 519 11.53 -20.83 -3.48
N PRO A 520 12.55 -20.00 -3.79
CA PRO A 520 12.93 -19.71 -5.18
C PRO A 520 13.39 -21.01 -5.86
N HIS A 521 13.01 -21.20 -7.12
CA HIS A 521 13.31 -22.44 -7.85
C HIS A 521 14.83 -22.64 -8.03
N ASP A 522 15.54 -21.59 -8.41
CA ASP A 522 16.99 -21.61 -8.58
C ASP A 522 17.67 -21.66 -7.20
N LYS A 523 18.65 -22.57 -7.05
CA LYS A 523 19.46 -22.66 -5.82
C LYS A 523 20.61 -21.65 -5.78
N SER A 524 20.95 -21.06 -6.93
CA SER A 524 22.05 -20.11 -7.12
C SER A 524 21.59 -18.64 -7.22
N ASN A 525 20.31 -18.40 -7.55
CA ASN A 525 19.74 -17.07 -7.71
C ASN A 525 18.44 -16.89 -6.90
N PRO A 526 18.52 -16.53 -5.59
CA PRO A 526 17.35 -16.35 -4.73
C PRO A 526 16.39 -15.22 -5.14
N THR A 527 16.83 -14.32 -6.02
CA THR A 527 16.11 -13.10 -6.42
C THR A 527 15.59 -13.10 -7.86
N GLY A 528 16.07 -14.02 -8.72
CA GLY A 528 15.76 -14.05 -10.16
C GLY A 528 14.97 -15.27 -10.65
N GLY A 529 14.41 -16.08 -9.74
CA GLY A 529 13.61 -17.27 -10.08
C GLY A 529 12.16 -17.18 -9.64
N TYR A 530 11.28 -17.93 -10.31
CA TYR A 530 9.90 -18.15 -9.83
C TYR A 530 9.89 -19.04 -8.57
N TYR A 531 8.89 -18.86 -7.72
CA TYR A 531 8.76 -19.61 -6.46
C TYR A 531 8.00 -20.92 -6.65
N ARG A 532 8.31 -21.92 -5.82
CA ARG A 532 7.62 -23.21 -5.70
C ARG A 532 7.20 -23.46 -4.26
N LEU A 533 6.07 -24.14 -4.06
CA LEU A 533 5.66 -24.66 -2.76
C LEU A 533 6.52 -25.89 -2.41
N GLU A 534 7.39 -25.80 -1.40
CA GLU A 534 8.29 -26.90 -1.02
C GLU A 534 7.84 -27.61 0.28
N ALA A 535 7.07 -26.93 1.14
CA ALA A 535 6.42 -27.53 2.31
C ALA A 535 5.14 -26.75 2.72
N TYR A 536 4.25 -27.38 3.48
CA TYR A 536 3.07 -26.74 4.08
C TYR A 536 2.61 -27.40 5.38
N SER A 537 1.82 -26.66 6.16
CA SER A 537 1.00 -27.12 7.27
C SER A 537 -0.35 -26.39 7.20
N ALA A 538 -1.43 -27.06 6.80
CA ALA A 538 -2.69 -26.41 6.44
C ALA A 538 -3.92 -27.31 6.63
N CYS A 539 -4.89 -26.84 7.42
CA CYS A 539 -6.11 -27.59 7.76
C CYS A 539 -7.38 -27.10 7.05
N PHE A 540 -7.45 -25.83 6.66
CA PHE A 540 -8.64 -25.21 6.06
C PHE A 540 -8.43 -24.63 4.63
N PRO A 541 -7.74 -25.28 3.67
CA PRO A 541 -7.67 -24.79 2.29
C PRO A 541 -9.04 -24.79 1.59
N SER A 542 -9.32 -23.78 0.77
CA SER A 542 -10.56 -23.70 -0.02
C SER A 542 -10.38 -24.36 -1.40
N GLY A 543 -11.04 -25.51 -1.62
CA GLY A 543 -11.25 -26.07 -2.96
C GLY A 543 -10.05 -26.73 -3.65
N PHE A 544 -9.02 -27.17 -2.91
CA PHE A 544 -7.93 -28.01 -3.46
C PHE A 544 -7.17 -28.77 -2.36
N LYS A 545 -6.73 -30.00 -2.65
CA LYS A 545 -5.76 -30.73 -1.79
C LYS A 545 -4.39 -30.02 -1.80
N PRO A 546 -3.81 -29.60 -0.66
CA PRO A 546 -2.48 -28.98 -0.63
C PRO A 546 -1.37 -29.88 -1.19
N GLN A 547 -1.51 -31.20 -0.99
CA GLN A 547 -0.59 -32.20 -1.52
C GLN A 547 -0.45 -32.13 -3.05
N GLU A 548 -1.53 -31.80 -3.77
CA GLU A 548 -1.50 -31.62 -5.24
C GLU A 548 -0.79 -30.33 -5.68
N LYS A 549 -0.59 -29.37 -4.78
CA LYS A 549 0.10 -28.09 -5.06
C LYS A 549 1.60 -28.17 -4.77
N LEU A 550 2.03 -29.17 -3.99
CA LEU A 550 3.42 -29.40 -3.59
C LEU A 550 4.34 -29.56 -4.81
N GLY A 551 5.48 -28.87 -4.81
CA GLY A 551 6.47 -28.82 -5.90
C GLY A 551 6.07 -28.00 -7.14
N LYS A 552 4.80 -27.57 -7.26
CA LYS A 552 4.35 -26.68 -8.36
C LYS A 552 4.85 -25.25 -8.13
N SER A 553 5.07 -24.52 -9.22
CA SER A 553 5.39 -23.09 -9.18
C SER A 553 4.15 -22.26 -8.86
N LEU A 554 4.30 -20.97 -8.51
CA LEU A 554 3.18 -20.03 -8.35
C LEU A 554 2.19 -20.11 -9.53
N ALA A 555 2.69 -20.09 -10.77
CA ALA A 555 1.86 -20.25 -11.96
C ALA A 555 1.21 -21.65 -12.10
N GLY A 556 1.90 -22.72 -11.69
CA GLY A 556 1.33 -24.08 -11.67
C GLY A 556 0.29 -24.30 -10.55
N ILE A 557 0.35 -23.54 -9.46
CA ILE A 557 -0.63 -23.55 -8.38
C ILE A 557 -1.91 -22.82 -8.81
N HIS A 558 -1.74 -21.64 -9.41
CA HIS A 558 -2.82 -20.74 -9.85
C HIS A 558 -3.34 -21.02 -11.28
N GLY A 559 -2.81 -22.00 -12.02
CA GLY A 559 -3.25 -22.34 -13.37
C GLY A 559 -4.78 -22.47 -13.58
N PRO A 560 -5.56 -22.97 -12.60
CA PRO A 560 -7.03 -23.00 -12.70
C PRO A 560 -7.74 -21.64 -12.53
N VAL A 561 -7.05 -20.57 -12.13
CA VAL A 561 -7.64 -19.25 -11.85
C VAL A 561 -7.79 -18.46 -13.15
N PRO A 562 -9.01 -18.11 -13.59
CA PRO A 562 -9.22 -17.37 -14.84
C PRO A 562 -8.47 -16.04 -14.87
N GLY A 563 -7.81 -15.75 -16.00
CA GLY A 563 -7.06 -14.51 -16.22
C GLY A 563 -5.78 -14.36 -15.39
N TYR A 564 -5.35 -15.37 -14.62
CA TYR A 564 -4.13 -15.29 -13.81
C TYR A 564 -2.89 -15.02 -14.65
N LYS A 565 -2.69 -15.80 -15.74
CA LYS A 565 -1.50 -15.70 -16.59
C LYS A 565 -1.41 -14.34 -17.29
N GLU A 566 -2.56 -13.81 -17.70
CA GLU A 566 -2.68 -12.57 -18.47
C GLU A 566 -2.64 -11.31 -17.59
N LYS A 567 -3.11 -11.39 -16.34
CA LYS A 567 -3.35 -10.20 -15.49
C LYS A 567 -2.62 -10.20 -14.14
N LEU A 568 -2.14 -11.34 -13.65
CA LEU A 568 -1.50 -11.46 -12.33
C LEU A 568 -0.08 -12.03 -12.35
N GLN A 569 0.22 -13.00 -13.22
CA GLN A 569 1.45 -13.80 -13.09
C GLN A 569 2.70 -12.92 -12.99
N LYS A 570 2.91 -12.03 -13.97
CA LYS A 570 4.09 -11.16 -14.00
C LYS A 570 4.22 -10.27 -12.77
N SER A 571 3.10 -9.73 -12.25
CA SER A 571 3.13 -8.89 -11.05
C SER A 571 3.38 -9.72 -9.79
N MET A 572 2.85 -10.94 -9.71
CA MET A 572 3.05 -11.84 -8.58
C MET A 572 4.49 -12.37 -8.53
N ASP A 573 5.03 -12.84 -9.66
CA ASP A 573 6.42 -13.30 -9.76
C ASP A 573 7.42 -12.16 -9.43
N ARG A 574 7.15 -10.92 -9.89
CA ARG A 574 7.92 -9.72 -9.53
C ARG A 574 7.77 -9.30 -8.07
N PHE A 575 6.57 -9.41 -7.48
CA PHE A 575 6.34 -9.07 -6.08
C PHE A 575 7.05 -10.05 -5.14
N PHE A 576 6.91 -11.36 -5.37
CA PHE A 576 7.55 -12.39 -4.56
C PHE A 576 9.08 -12.34 -4.66
N SER A 577 9.64 -12.02 -5.84
CA SER A 577 11.10 -11.81 -5.97
C SER A 577 11.59 -10.58 -5.20
N ARG A 578 10.83 -9.49 -5.17
CA ARG A 578 11.20 -8.21 -4.54
C ARG A 578 10.85 -8.05 -3.05
N LEU A 579 9.92 -8.82 -2.50
CA LEU A 579 9.51 -8.66 -1.10
C LEU A 579 10.71 -8.89 -0.17
N GLU A 580 11.09 -7.88 0.62
CA GLU A 580 12.25 -7.93 1.52
C GLU A 580 11.90 -8.58 2.87
N ALA A 581 12.90 -9.09 3.60
CA ALA A 581 12.71 -9.49 5.00
C ALA A 581 12.35 -8.27 5.87
N GLY A 582 11.63 -8.49 6.97
CA GLY A 582 11.02 -7.43 7.79
C GLY A 582 9.75 -6.80 7.19
N LYS A 583 9.55 -6.83 5.86
CA LYS A 583 8.31 -6.35 5.24
C LYS A 583 7.24 -7.44 5.26
N CYS A 584 6.12 -7.13 5.94
CA CYS A 584 4.93 -7.96 6.01
C CYS A 584 3.79 -7.31 5.21
N VAL A 585 2.96 -8.12 4.55
CA VAL A 585 1.77 -7.65 3.83
C VAL A 585 0.57 -8.56 4.05
N LYS A 586 -0.64 -8.04 3.81
CA LYS A 586 -1.92 -8.74 3.89
C LYS A 586 -2.77 -8.54 2.64
N ARG A 587 -3.76 -9.42 2.44
CA ARG A 587 -4.91 -9.26 1.54
C ARG A 587 -6.10 -10.04 2.08
N VAL A 588 -7.31 -9.73 1.60
CA VAL A 588 -8.51 -10.55 1.88
C VAL A 588 -9.02 -11.15 0.57
N ASN A 589 -9.07 -12.49 0.51
CA ASN A 589 -9.84 -13.23 -0.50
C ASN A 589 -11.20 -13.61 0.09
N TRP A 590 -12.23 -13.77 -0.73
CA TRP A 590 -13.56 -14.19 -0.26
C TRP A 590 -14.33 -15.04 -1.27
N SER A 591 -15.28 -15.82 -0.78
CA SER A 591 -16.28 -16.57 -1.54
C SER A 591 -17.55 -16.72 -0.71
N ILE A 592 -18.63 -17.21 -1.31
CA ILE A 592 -19.72 -17.84 -0.56
C ILE A 592 -19.46 -19.35 -0.56
N THR A 593 -19.75 -19.98 0.58
CA THR A 593 -19.73 -21.42 0.79
C THR A 593 -21.16 -21.84 1.18
N VAL A 594 -21.63 -22.95 0.60
CA VAL A 594 -22.92 -23.60 0.89
C VAL A 594 -22.64 -25.09 1.06
N ASP A 595 -23.17 -25.72 2.11
CA ASP A 595 -22.96 -27.14 2.43
C ASP A 595 -21.47 -27.57 2.57
N GLU A 596 -20.62 -26.66 3.06
CA GLU A 596 -19.27 -26.96 3.52
C GLU A 596 -18.96 -26.31 4.88
N GLU A 597 -18.09 -26.96 5.63
CA GLU A 597 -17.55 -26.50 6.92
C GLU A 597 -16.18 -25.84 6.71
N LEU A 598 -15.42 -25.54 7.78
CA LEU A 598 -14.07 -24.94 7.67
C LEU A 598 -13.13 -25.77 6.80
N TYR A 599 -13.19 -27.11 6.93
CA TYR A 599 -12.51 -28.09 6.10
C TYR A 599 -13.48 -28.65 5.05
N SER A 600 -13.24 -28.36 3.78
CA SER A 600 -13.91 -29.08 2.69
C SER A 600 -13.17 -30.41 2.49
N ASN A 601 -13.77 -31.49 2.97
CA ASN A 601 -13.15 -32.82 2.96
C ASN A 601 -12.96 -33.30 1.51
N PHE A 602 -11.72 -33.18 1.01
CA PHE A 602 -11.41 -33.15 -0.42
C PHE A 602 -11.62 -34.48 -1.17
N ASP A 603 -11.98 -35.56 -0.46
CA ASP A 603 -12.52 -36.79 -1.07
C ASP A 603 -13.95 -36.62 -1.61
N LYS A 604 -14.56 -35.44 -1.45
CA LYS A 604 -15.44 -34.82 -2.47
C LYS A 604 -14.64 -34.59 -3.78
N SER A 605 -14.25 -35.71 -4.40
CA SER A 605 -13.43 -35.83 -5.61
C SER A 605 -14.26 -35.93 -6.89
N THR A 606 -15.54 -36.31 -6.79
CA THR A 606 -16.58 -35.54 -7.47
C THR A 606 -16.66 -34.18 -6.75
N PRO A 607 -16.44 -33.02 -7.42
CA PRO A 607 -16.47 -31.73 -6.73
C PRO A 607 -17.80 -31.56 -5.99
N ALA A 608 -17.81 -30.77 -4.92
CA ALA A 608 -18.88 -30.72 -3.91
C ALA A 608 -20.32 -30.48 -4.42
N MET A 609 -20.49 -30.17 -5.71
CA MET A 609 -21.76 -29.99 -6.40
C MET A 609 -21.79 -30.66 -7.78
N GLU A 610 -21.19 -31.85 -7.96
CA GLU A 610 -21.43 -32.73 -9.14
C GLU A 610 -22.66 -33.63 -8.93
N GLY A 611 -23.24 -33.60 -7.74
CA GLY A 611 -24.61 -34.07 -7.47
C GLY A 611 -25.56 -32.91 -7.17
N LYS A 612 -26.58 -32.74 -8.00
CA LYS A 612 -27.85 -32.01 -7.77
C LYS A 612 -27.85 -30.50 -7.47
N LEU A 613 -26.73 -29.87 -7.10
CA LEU A 613 -26.51 -28.40 -7.04
C LEU A 613 -26.61 -27.65 -8.40
N GLU A 614 -27.72 -27.74 -9.15
CA GLU A 614 -28.00 -26.86 -10.29
C GLU A 614 -29.05 -25.80 -9.92
N ASN A 615 -28.64 -24.52 -9.88
CA ASN A 615 -29.49 -23.37 -9.54
C ASN A 615 -30.29 -23.55 -8.23
N LEU A 616 -29.63 -23.41 -7.07
CA LEU A 616 -30.33 -23.30 -5.78
C LEU A 616 -31.46 -22.27 -5.84
N ALA A 617 -32.67 -22.71 -5.48
CA ALA A 617 -33.79 -21.85 -5.14
C ALA A 617 -33.63 -21.33 -3.70
N LEU A 618 -34.39 -20.29 -3.33
CA LEU A 618 -34.31 -19.73 -1.98
C LEU A 618 -34.81 -20.73 -0.92
N GLU A 619 -35.80 -21.54 -1.28
CA GLU A 619 -36.45 -22.54 -0.44
C GLU A 619 -35.53 -23.71 -0.06
N ASP A 620 -34.49 -23.97 -0.87
CA ASP A 620 -33.52 -25.05 -0.69
C ASP A 620 -32.24 -24.61 0.05
N LEU A 621 -32.11 -23.32 0.41
CA LEU A 621 -30.89 -22.74 0.98
C LEU A 621 -30.81 -22.96 2.50
N ASP A 622 -29.99 -23.93 2.96
CA ASP A 622 -29.69 -24.09 4.39
C ASP A 622 -28.84 -22.92 4.91
N LEU A 623 -29.50 -21.96 5.56
CA LEU A 623 -28.87 -20.77 6.12
C LEU A 623 -27.83 -21.09 7.20
N ASN A 624 -28.01 -22.20 7.93
CA ASN A 624 -27.06 -22.69 8.94
C ASN A 624 -25.74 -23.19 8.33
N LYS A 625 -25.72 -23.46 7.01
CA LYS A 625 -24.55 -23.91 6.26
C LYS A 625 -24.14 -22.97 5.13
N THR A 626 -24.72 -21.76 5.11
CA THR A 626 -24.43 -20.74 4.09
C THR A 626 -23.60 -19.62 4.71
N PHE A 627 -22.35 -19.50 4.28
CA PHE A 627 -21.38 -18.61 4.89
C PHE A 627 -20.73 -17.67 3.87
N LEU A 628 -20.51 -16.42 4.28
CA LEU A 628 -19.46 -15.58 3.68
C LEU A 628 -18.11 -16.10 4.20
N ARG A 629 -17.36 -16.81 3.35
CA ARG A 629 -16.02 -17.28 3.64
C ARG A 629 -15.00 -16.21 3.26
N CYS A 630 -14.21 -15.75 4.23
CA CYS A 630 -13.13 -14.77 4.04
C CYS A 630 -11.80 -15.35 4.49
N GLU A 631 -10.79 -15.30 3.61
CA GLU A 631 -9.42 -15.68 3.93
C GLU A 631 -8.59 -14.42 4.15
N ARG A 632 -8.16 -14.22 5.39
CA ARG A 632 -7.13 -13.24 5.75
C ARG A 632 -5.77 -13.83 5.38
N GLN A 633 -5.26 -13.47 4.22
CA GLN A 633 -4.00 -14.00 3.69
C GLN A 633 -2.86 -13.02 3.99
N THR A 634 -1.72 -13.52 4.48
CA THR A 634 -0.52 -12.72 4.76
C THR A 634 0.69 -13.25 3.98
N LEU A 635 1.66 -12.37 3.71
CA LEU A 635 2.91 -12.71 3.04
C LEU A 635 4.09 -11.99 3.72
N HIS A 636 5.16 -12.72 4.00
CA HIS A 636 6.44 -12.17 4.48
C HIS A 636 7.62 -13.03 4.00
N ARG A 637 8.84 -12.48 4.02
CA ARG A 637 10.08 -13.26 3.79
C ARG A 637 10.78 -13.55 5.12
N LEU A 638 11.29 -14.77 5.27
CA LEU A 638 12.24 -15.13 6.33
C LEU A 638 13.68 -14.70 5.96
N PRO A 639 14.46 -14.14 6.90
CA PRO A 639 15.75 -13.52 6.60
C PRO A 639 16.88 -14.51 6.25
N THR A 640 16.87 -15.73 6.79
CA THR A 640 18.01 -16.68 6.70
C THR A 640 17.87 -17.63 5.50
N SER A 641 16.70 -18.25 5.32
CA SER A 641 16.39 -19.12 4.17
C SER A 641 16.00 -18.36 2.92
N GLY A 642 15.59 -17.09 3.06
CA GLY A 642 15.01 -16.29 1.99
C GLY A 642 13.63 -16.77 1.53
N ALA A 643 13.03 -17.74 2.23
CA ALA A 643 11.72 -18.31 1.89
C ALA A 643 10.60 -17.27 2.05
N ILE A 644 9.61 -17.35 1.17
CA ILE A 644 8.37 -16.60 1.28
C ILE A 644 7.34 -17.47 1.99
N ILE A 645 6.78 -16.95 3.07
CA ILE A 645 5.72 -17.59 3.83
C ILE A 645 4.40 -16.97 3.41
N PHE A 646 3.51 -17.80 2.86
CA PHE A 646 2.11 -17.47 2.63
C PHE A 646 1.29 -18.14 3.72
N ALA A 647 0.76 -17.34 4.65
CA ALA A 647 -0.13 -17.84 5.70
C ALA A 647 -1.56 -17.36 5.43
N PHE A 648 -2.57 -18.13 5.83
CA PHE A 648 -3.95 -17.65 5.78
C PHE A 648 -4.81 -18.15 6.94
N HIS A 649 -5.63 -17.25 7.48
CA HIS A 649 -6.69 -17.57 8.44
C HIS A 649 -8.04 -17.54 7.72
N THR A 650 -8.83 -18.61 7.83
CA THR A 650 -10.17 -18.73 7.25
C THR A 650 -11.23 -18.31 8.28
N TYR A 651 -12.01 -17.27 7.97
CA TYR A 651 -13.20 -16.87 8.72
C TYR A 651 -14.47 -17.26 7.96
N LEU A 652 -15.47 -17.76 8.67
CA LEU A 652 -16.83 -17.98 8.16
C LEU A 652 -17.77 -17.05 8.92
N TYR A 653 -18.57 -16.25 8.21
CA TYR A 653 -19.65 -15.46 8.79
C TYR A 653 -21.00 -16.00 8.29
N PRO A 654 -21.96 -16.34 9.16
CA PRO A 654 -23.28 -16.79 8.74
C PRO A 654 -23.95 -15.75 7.83
N ILE A 655 -24.58 -16.20 6.74
CA ILE A 655 -25.19 -15.29 5.76
C ILE A 655 -26.33 -14.45 6.39
N GLU A 656 -26.98 -14.99 7.41
CA GLU A 656 -28.00 -14.32 8.21
C GLU A 656 -27.43 -13.15 9.02
N GLU A 657 -26.22 -13.29 9.60
CA GLU A 657 -25.55 -12.18 10.29
C GLU A 657 -25.20 -11.05 9.33
N ILE A 658 -24.68 -11.37 8.13
CA ILE A 658 -24.39 -10.38 7.08
C ILE A 658 -25.65 -9.61 6.67
N LYS A 659 -26.79 -10.29 6.64
CA LYS A 659 -28.08 -9.64 6.39
C LYS A 659 -28.52 -8.78 7.58
N ALA A 660 -28.48 -9.32 8.79
CA ALA A 660 -28.95 -8.66 10.02
C ALA A 660 -28.13 -7.41 10.41
N GLU A 661 -26.83 -7.37 10.10
CA GLU A 661 -26.00 -6.17 10.30
C GLU A 661 -26.23 -5.06 9.23
N GLY A 662 -27.14 -5.29 8.27
CA GLY A 662 -27.44 -4.34 7.18
C GLY A 662 -26.49 -4.42 5.98
N SER A 663 -25.54 -5.35 5.97
CA SER A 663 -24.57 -5.55 4.87
C SER A 663 -25.14 -6.28 3.65
N GLY A 664 -26.41 -6.72 3.69
CA GLY A 664 -27.02 -7.60 2.69
C GLY A 664 -26.87 -7.15 1.23
N GLU A 665 -27.37 -5.97 0.89
CA GLU A 665 -27.29 -5.44 -0.48
C GLU A 665 -25.84 -5.18 -0.93
N LEU A 666 -24.93 -4.83 -0.01
CA LEU A 666 -23.51 -4.62 -0.35
C LEU A 666 -22.84 -5.94 -0.76
N LEU A 667 -23.18 -7.05 -0.10
CA LEU A 667 -22.73 -8.38 -0.52
C LEU A 667 -23.43 -8.82 -1.81
N ALA A 668 -24.74 -8.59 -1.96
CA ALA A 668 -25.47 -8.92 -3.19
C ALA A 668 -24.89 -8.19 -4.42
N LEU A 669 -24.55 -6.91 -4.30
CA LEU A 669 -23.83 -6.13 -5.32
C LEU A 669 -22.39 -6.61 -5.54
N ALA A 670 -21.71 -7.15 -4.52
CA ALA A 670 -20.39 -7.75 -4.70
C ALA A 670 -20.45 -9.09 -5.45
N ILE A 671 -21.55 -9.84 -5.29
CA ILE A 671 -21.84 -11.06 -6.06
C ILE A 671 -22.18 -10.70 -7.53
N ASP A 672 -23.07 -9.73 -7.76
CA ASP A 672 -23.30 -9.16 -9.11
C ASP A 672 -21.99 -8.62 -9.74
N GLY A 673 -21.11 -8.08 -8.91
CA GLY A 673 -19.80 -7.57 -9.28
C GLY A 673 -18.80 -8.64 -9.75
N LEU A 674 -19.00 -9.91 -9.42
CA LEU A 674 -18.19 -11.02 -9.94
C LEU A 674 -18.50 -11.27 -11.44
N GLU A 675 -19.80 -11.36 -11.78
CA GLU A 675 -20.27 -11.53 -13.16
C GLU A 675 -19.86 -10.34 -14.05
N ARG A 676 -20.00 -9.13 -13.52
CA ARG A 676 -19.77 -7.86 -14.24
C ARG A 676 -18.33 -7.33 -14.08
N GLY A 677 -17.44 -8.17 -13.56
CA GLY A 677 -16.06 -7.85 -13.20
C GLY A 677 -15.10 -7.70 -14.38
N SER A 678 -13.82 -7.54 -14.06
CA SER A 678 -12.74 -7.51 -15.07
C SER A 678 -12.40 -8.88 -15.67
N VAL A 679 -12.94 -9.96 -15.10
CA VAL A 679 -12.78 -11.37 -15.49
C VAL A 679 -14.09 -12.09 -15.07
N PRO A 680 -15.17 -12.05 -15.89
CA PRO A 680 -16.46 -12.66 -15.56
C PRO A 680 -16.39 -14.15 -15.20
N GLU A 681 -15.41 -14.85 -15.74
CA GLU A 681 -15.15 -16.28 -15.51
C GLU A 681 -14.85 -16.58 -14.03
N MET A 682 -14.45 -15.57 -13.24
CA MET A 682 -14.27 -15.69 -11.78
C MET A 682 -15.56 -16.02 -11.04
N PHE A 683 -16.72 -15.67 -11.60
CA PHE A 683 -18.03 -16.08 -11.07
C PHE A 683 -18.19 -17.61 -11.14
N LYS A 684 -17.93 -18.20 -12.31
CA LYS A 684 -17.94 -19.66 -12.51
C LYS A 684 -16.91 -20.37 -11.63
N TYR A 685 -15.69 -19.83 -11.57
CA TYR A 685 -14.59 -20.36 -10.74
C TYR A 685 -14.91 -20.36 -9.23
N LYS A 686 -15.75 -19.44 -8.75
CA LYS A 686 -16.27 -19.41 -7.36
C LYS A 686 -17.62 -20.15 -7.20
N ASN A 687 -17.96 -21.05 -8.13
CA ASN A 687 -19.23 -21.81 -8.18
C ASN A 687 -20.50 -20.95 -8.19
N GLY A 688 -20.41 -19.65 -8.54
CA GLY A 688 -21.51 -18.69 -8.42
C GLY A 688 -22.79 -19.10 -9.14
N GLU A 689 -22.67 -19.78 -10.29
CA GLU A 689 -23.80 -20.32 -11.06
C GLU A 689 -24.71 -21.26 -10.26
N LYS A 690 -24.23 -21.81 -9.14
CA LYS A 690 -24.96 -22.80 -8.34
C LYS A 690 -25.69 -22.20 -7.14
N TRP A 691 -25.10 -21.20 -6.47
CA TRP A 691 -25.63 -20.61 -5.22
C TRP A 691 -26.08 -19.15 -5.32
N ALA A 692 -25.63 -18.39 -6.32
CA ALA A 692 -25.73 -16.93 -6.30
C ALA A 692 -27.15 -16.37 -6.50
N ASN A 693 -28.10 -17.16 -6.99
CA ASN A 693 -29.49 -16.70 -7.14
C ASN A 693 -30.19 -16.69 -5.78
N ALA A 694 -30.31 -17.86 -5.12
CA ALA A 694 -30.83 -17.98 -3.75
C ALA A 694 -30.15 -17.00 -2.77
N VAL A 695 -28.82 -16.88 -2.80
CA VAL A 695 -28.09 -15.99 -1.89
C VAL A 695 -28.36 -14.51 -2.20
N ARG A 696 -28.39 -14.08 -3.47
CA ARG A 696 -28.76 -12.68 -3.81
C ARG A 696 -30.21 -12.38 -3.43
N GLU A 697 -31.12 -13.34 -3.56
CA GLU A 697 -32.52 -13.18 -3.18
C GLU A 697 -32.70 -13.12 -1.65
N PHE A 698 -32.04 -14.01 -0.90
CA PHE A 698 -32.03 -14.00 0.56
C PHE A 698 -31.54 -12.66 1.11
N LEU A 699 -30.43 -12.13 0.57
CA LEU A 699 -29.81 -10.87 1.01
C LEU A 699 -30.62 -9.61 0.67
N ARG A 700 -31.62 -9.72 -0.23
CA ARG A 700 -32.41 -8.60 -0.78
C ARG A 700 -33.87 -8.55 -0.30
N LYS A 701 -34.42 -9.68 0.18
CA LYS A 701 -35.72 -9.77 0.85
C LYS A 701 -35.69 -9.25 2.28
#